data_AF-A0AAD7TL45-F1
#
_entry.id   AF-A0AAD7TL45-F1
#
_cell.length_a   1.000
_cell.length_b   1.000
_cell.length_c   1.000
_cell.angle_alpha   90.00
_cell.angle_beta   90.00
_cell.angle_gamma   90.00
#
_symmetry.space_group_name_H-M   'P 1'
#
loop_
_entity.id
_entity.type
_entity.pdbx_description
1 polymer ?
#
loop_
_entity_poly.entity_id
_entity_poly.type
_entity_poly.pdbx_seq_one_letter_code
_entity_poly.pdbx_strand_id
1 'polypeptide(L)'
;MKLAFTNFLTAAIALATLGERAVASPSEAQRRGAFDVASHLGNLSPYLKAPVPFGIDTALPDDCQVEQVILMHRHGSRYPLASELVFITDLVSKLANSSAAIKKARPPDNLTFLKNGYVSTLGHDDLTAPGRKELFDHGVNFRLKYPTLQADGILAGLQDRVVESAQWFAQGYFGRSWATLNASEFSTIGEDSKTPSWITPMNTCPKWQYDYGNNATIEWGNIYLPPIAKRLNKLLPGVNLSTDNVHGALYACAYDLAALGTSPWCDAFTSSEIEDFEYELDLLMDGAFGYNLPGSMGEVLGSLYVSKLVDRFNNSTGDAKPLYLEFGHDTTIDLVLTALGLAKDTPPLSAKGPVRANRKWRTTLQVPFAAQMVWEKFTCKTSFKGPQVRLVLNEAPLPLTTCAHMDWRYGSCALADFVASHKTAAERTLGATRPGTRRAALLVLEREGDGSHSDCTGHEGCHGCICMCPQLTRKILMVLRHGKAKEELHALEAERSAVGGYSGYAYYSWPSKILENPSLPGKAGSRLGDHQRANMNEHSDAQVRQRIYKNCFQTKGPFDTIHSVSFQPRDWKDNQDRVVTEKWDICGQEWLFLAVLDGSHLGPQTATYTSRTLPTYIRKKLCKYIQGAGGRLDRTNIGQHEEEVTKLLWKEVLKFDHLLGNELKRICPRPEELKSEEEARQFIDAHRDIVERAFSGTTLAFALINIEQRLSWAAGVGDSSVGLATTGPDGKVLGRRLCDFHTFKDPQEYFRVCMSHHTAENPLFDWDDRILGWMSVARAIGGFALKLRSAYLANLFQYLDFKCEPPMSTYIPKIISPPYMIAEPSVRFTDLQPFWENGTKLFLYTDGVDNLVDGSLLFTPQKSSGADPIQIVAELLATDIDPHVEQVLGHKVEPRWSRENENRAMDVMGNLLGGKDVERLEMATDQKRLSNAHKSWPFHVDDTTIIVWTLDV
;
A
#
# COMPACT_ATOMS: atom_id res chain seq x y z
N MET A 1 -42.84 33.62 -15.53
CA MET A 1 -42.21 32.50 -14.81
C MET A 1 -41.05 31.95 -15.64
N LYS A 2 -39.94 32.70 -15.62
CA LYS A 2 -38.59 32.33 -16.04
C LYS A 2 -37.73 32.66 -14.81
N LEU A 3 -36.67 31.89 -14.57
CA LEU A 3 -35.83 31.84 -13.34
C LEU A 3 -36.37 30.97 -12.20
N ALA A 4 -36.09 29.67 -12.28
CA ALA A 4 -35.75 28.80 -11.15
C ALA A 4 -35.61 27.37 -11.68
N PHE A 5 -34.46 26.96 -12.23
CA PHE A 5 -34.02 25.56 -12.34
C PHE A 5 -32.61 25.44 -12.99
N THR A 6 -31.67 26.33 -12.62
CA THR A 6 -30.31 26.36 -13.22
C THR A 6 -29.14 26.49 -12.25
N ASN A 7 -29.29 26.21 -10.94
CA ASN A 7 -28.19 26.37 -9.97
C ASN A 7 -27.93 25.16 -9.04
N PHE A 8 -28.26 23.93 -9.45
CA PHE A 8 -27.93 22.72 -8.66
C PHE A 8 -26.95 21.76 -9.34
N LEU A 9 -26.36 22.12 -10.49
CA LEU A 9 -25.49 21.23 -11.27
C LEU A 9 -24.00 21.66 -11.34
N THR A 10 -23.60 22.70 -10.61
CA THR A 10 -22.20 23.18 -10.57
C THR A 10 -21.49 22.92 -9.24
N ALA A 11 -22.18 22.39 -8.21
CA ALA A 11 -21.59 22.14 -6.90
C ALA A 11 -21.14 20.69 -6.65
N ALA A 12 -21.45 19.74 -7.54
CA ALA A 12 -21.07 18.32 -7.38
C ALA A 12 -19.89 17.88 -8.28
N ILE A 13 -19.29 18.81 -9.03
CA ILE A 13 -18.19 18.53 -9.97
C ILE A 13 -16.81 18.89 -9.36
N ALA A 14 -16.74 19.50 -8.17
CA ALA A 14 -15.49 19.95 -7.55
C ALA A 14 -14.95 19.04 -6.41
N LEU A 15 -15.54 17.85 -6.18
CA LEU A 15 -15.19 16.98 -5.04
C LEU A 15 -14.70 15.57 -5.42
N ALA A 16 -14.36 15.33 -6.69
CA ALA A 16 -13.93 14.00 -7.18
C ALA A 16 -12.63 14.03 -8.02
N THR A 17 -11.75 15.01 -7.80
CA THR A 17 -10.47 15.15 -8.52
C THR A 17 -9.23 15.09 -7.61
N LEU A 18 -9.32 14.54 -6.41
CA LEU A 18 -8.17 14.35 -5.53
C LEU A 18 -8.15 12.92 -5.03
N GLY A 19 -7.32 12.07 -5.63
CA GLY A 19 -7.18 10.69 -5.18
C GLY A 19 -6.53 9.72 -6.17
N GLU A 20 -5.58 10.14 -6.99
CA GLU A 20 -4.60 9.25 -7.63
C GLU A 20 -3.43 10.11 -8.14
N ARG A 21 -2.48 10.40 -7.25
CA ARG A 21 -1.12 10.75 -7.68
C ARG A 21 -0.24 9.59 -7.26
N ALA A 22 0.06 8.74 -8.24
CA ALA A 22 1.25 7.90 -8.20
C ALA A 22 2.46 8.76 -7.80
N VAL A 23 3.39 8.17 -7.06
CA VAL A 23 4.69 8.75 -6.69
C VAL A 23 5.35 9.29 -7.96
N ALA A 24 5.19 10.59 -8.20
CA ALA A 24 5.69 11.27 -9.36
C ALA A 24 6.74 12.28 -8.90
N SER A 25 7.79 12.36 -9.72
CA SER A 25 8.63 13.54 -9.92
C SER A 25 7.92 14.88 -9.63
N PRO A 26 8.67 15.93 -9.25
CA PRO A 26 8.17 17.26 -8.87
C PRO A 26 6.83 17.66 -9.52
N SER A 27 5.88 18.00 -8.65
CA SER A 27 4.46 18.21 -8.96
C SER A 27 4.24 19.16 -10.15
N GLU A 28 3.12 19.04 -10.86
CA GLU A 28 2.73 20.01 -11.90
C GLU A 28 2.68 21.46 -11.41
N ALA A 29 2.57 21.70 -10.09
CA ALA A 29 2.65 23.03 -9.49
C ALA A 29 4.06 23.63 -9.62
N GLN A 30 5.10 22.79 -9.50
CA GLN A 30 6.49 23.17 -9.71
C GLN A 30 6.79 23.53 -11.17
N ARG A 31 6.05 22.94 -12.13
CA ARG A 31 6.13 23.29 -13.56
C ARG A 31 5.41 24.60 -13.92
N ARG A 32 4.54 25.12 -13.04
CA ARG A 32 3.77 26.36 -13.23
C ARG A 32 4.24 27.53 -12.36
N GLY A 33 5.26 27.35 -11.52
CA GLY A 33 5.74 28.40 -10.61
C GLY A 33 4.75 28.78 -9.50
N ALA A 34 3.81 27.88 -9.17
CA ALA A 34 2.87 28.08 -8.08
C ALA A 34 3.53 27.71 -6.74
N PHE A 35 3.26 28.50 -5.69
CA PHE A 35 3.77 28.26 -4.33
C PHE A 35 3.18 26.97 -3.77
N ASP A 36 4.04 26.01 -3.41
CA ASP A 36 3.63 24.72 -2.86
C ASP A 36 3.62 24.78 -1.34
N VAL A 37 2.43 24.91 -0.75
CA VAL A 37 2.28 24.98 0.71
C VAL A 37 2.87 23.75 1.39
N ALA A 38 2.75 22.56 0.78
CA ALA A 38 3.24 21.31 1.37
C ALA A 38 4.76 21.34 1.65
N SER A 39 5.52 22.13 0.87
CA SER A 39 6.97 22.29 1.01
C SER A 39 7.38 23.48 1.88
N HIS A 40 6.47 24.08 2.64
CA HIS A 40 6.72 25.23 3.50
C HIS A 40 6.02 25.12 4.87
N LEU A 41 5.94 23.90 5.43
CA LEU A 41 5.31 23.64 6.73
C LEU A 41 6.31 23.11 7.78
N GLY A 42 7.59 23.46 7.62
CA GLY A 42 8.65 23.10 8.57
C GLY A 42 8.75 21.59 8.80
N ASN A 43 8.99 21.20 10.06
CA ASN A 43 8.98 19.81 10.50
C ASN A 43 7.58 19.15 10.45
N LEU A 44 6.52 19.88 10.10
CA LEU A 44 5.16 19.34 9.92
C LEU A 44 4.82 19.10 8.44
N SER A 45 5.77 19.36 7.53
CA SER A 45 5.60 19.07 6.11
C SER A 45 5.46 17.56 5.89
N PRO A 46 4.50 17.09 5.05
CA PRO A 46 4.52 15.73 4.52
C PRO A 46 5.88 15.42 3.87
N TYR A 47 6.23 14.14 3.75
CA TYR A 47 7.54 13.77 3.21
C TYR A 47 7.79 14.37 1.82
N LEU A 48 8.96 15.00 1.66
CA LEU A 48 9.47 15.46 0.38
C LEU A 48 10.96 15.14 0.27
N LYS A 49 11.40 14.90 -0.98
CA LYS A 49 12.83 14.78 -1.28
C LYS A 49 13.49 16.15 -1.13
N ALA A 50 14.62 16.19 -0.45
CA ALA A 50 15.39 17.41 -0.34
C ALA A 50 15.98 17.81 -1.71
N PRO A 51 16.15 19.12 -2.00
CA PRO A 51 16.81 19.56 -3.21
C PRO A 51 18.29 19.16 -3.17
N VAL A 52 18.77 18.60 -4.27
CA VAL A 52 20.19 18.25 -4.43
C VAL A 52 21.00 19.56 -4.52
N PRO A 53 22.03 19.75 -3.68
CA PRO A 53 22.87 20.95 -3.78
C PRO A 53 23.57 21.03 -5.14
N PHE A 54 23.78 22.26 -5.62
CA PHE A 54 24.38 22.49 -6.94
C PHE A 54 25.78 21.87 -7.03
N GLY A 55 26.04 21.12 -8.12
CA GLY A 55 27.32 20.49 -8.39
C GLY A 55 27.52 19.11 -7.75
N ILE A 56 26.48 18.55 -7.11
CA ILE A 56 26.54 17.24 -6.46
C ILE A 56 25.80 16.19 -7.27
N ASP A 57 26.46 15.06 -7.49
CA ASP A 57 25.91 13.85 -8.09
C ASP A 57 25.25 12.97 -7.01
N THR A 58 24.02 12.52 -7.27
CA THR A 58 23.28 11.63 -6.36
C THR A 58 23.76 10.17 -6.46
N ALA A 59 24.07 9.72 -7.68
CA ALA A 59 24.63 8.41 -7.95
C ALA A 59 26.12 8.38 -7.64
N LEU A 60 26.59 7.29 -7.00
CA LEU A 60 28.02 7.02 -6.86
C LEU A 60 28.59 6.56 -8.22
N PRO A 61 29.92 6.68 -8.42
CA PRO A 61 30.59 6.07 -9.57
C PRO A 61 30.29 4.57 -9.69
N ASP A 62 30.24 4.05 -10.92
CA ASP A 62 29.96 2.63 -11.20
C ASP A 62 31.01 1.66 -10.61
N ASP A 63 32.21 2.16 -10.28
CA ASP A 63 33.28 1.38 -9.67
C ASP A 63 33.24 1.39 -8.12
N CYS A 64 32.24 2.04 -7.53
CA CYS A 64 32.02 2.11 -6.09
C CYS A 64 30.99 1.09 -5.60
N GLN A 65 31.23 0.53 -4.43
CA GLN A 65 30.32 -0.39 -3.76
C GLN A 65 30.06 0.09 -2.32
N VAL A 66 28.78 0.20 -1.96
CA VAL A 66 28.36 0.50 -0.59
C VAL A 66 28.52 -0.75 0.26
N GLU A 67 29.29 -0.64 1.34
CA GLU A 67 29.65 -1.75 2.23
C GLU A 67 28.86 -1.71 3.53
N GLN A 68 28.51 -0.51 3.99
CA GLN A 68 27.79 -0.33 5.24
C GLN A 68 26.82 0.85 5.17
N VAL A 69 25.62 0.66 5.70
CA VAL A 69 24.57 1.68 5.75
C VAL A 69 24.01 1.82 7.16
N ILE A 70 23.82 3.05 7.62
CA ILE A 70 23.17 3.36 8.90
C ILE A 70 22.02 4.32 8.62
N LEU A 71 20.80 3.85 8.85
CA LEU A 71 19.57 4.63 8.72
C LEU A 71 19.11 5.09 10.11
N MET A 72 18.86 6.40 10.25
CA MET A 72 18.00 6.96 11.30
C MET A 72 16.78 7.56 10.62
N HIS A 73 15.61 6.97 10.88
CA HIS A 73 14.35 7.30 10.23
C HIS A 73 13.40 7.97 11.23
N ARG A 74 12.85 9.13 10.88
CA ARG A 74 11.79 9.78 11.66
C ARG A 74 10.47 9.03 11.49
N HIS A 75 9.60 9.04 12.50
CA HIS A 75 8.22 8.58 12.32
C HIS A 75 7.48 9.29 11.16
N GLY A 76 6.41 8.66 10.67
CA GLY A 76 5.62 9.17 9.54
C GLY A 76 4.71 10.33 9.89
N SER A 77 3.96 10.78 8.89
CA SER A 77 2.90 11.78 9.06
C SER A 77 1.92 11.35 10.16
N ARG A 78 1.72 12.23 11.14
CA ARG A 78 0.91 11.97 12.34
C ARG A 78 -0.15 13.04 12.57
N TYR A 79 -1.12 12.73 13.41
CA TYR A 79 -2.02 13.71 13.98
C TYR A 79 -1.29 14.70 14.91
N PRO A 80 -1.90 15.86 15.22
CA PRO A 80 -1.32 16.84 16.14
C PRO A 80 -0.98 16.24 17.50
N LEU A 81 0.03 16.79 18.18
CA LEU A 81 0.23 16.48 19.59
C LEU A 81 -0.97 16.99 20.38
N ALA A 82 -1.26 16.36 21.53
CA ALA A 82 -2.32 16.82 22.42
C ALA A 82 -2.20 18.32 22.77
N SER A 83 -0.97 18.85 22.90
CA SER A 83 -0.71 20.28 23.15
C SER A 83 -1.03 21.21 21.97
N GLU A 84 -0.93 20.71 20.73
CA GLU A 84 -1.20 21.48 19.51
C GLU A 84 -2.69 21.40 19.13
N LEU A 85 -3.32 20.25 19.37
CA LEU A 85 -4.73 20.00 19.08
C LEU A 85 -5.66 20.98 19.82
N VAL A 86 -5.24 21.49 20.99
CA VAL A 86 -5.99 22.50 21.74
C VAL A 86 -6.24 23.77 20.91
N PHE A 87 -5.26 24.21 20.13
CA PHE A 87 -5.41 25.41 19.27
C PHE A 87 -6.43 25.17 18.15
N ILE A 88 -6.39 24.00 17.52
CA ILE A 88 -7.36 23.62 16.47
C ILE A 88 -8.77 23.50 17.07
N THR A 89 -8.89 22.89 18.25
CA THR A 89 -10.17 22.69 18.95
C THR A 89 -10.79 24.01 19.40
N ASP A 90 -9.97 24.93 19.92
CA ASP A 90 -10.42 26.29 20.27
C ASP A 90 -10.90 27.07 19.04
N LEU A 91 -10.16 26.99 17.92
CA LEU A 91 -10.58 27.56 16.64
C LEU A 91 -11.93 27.00 16.18
N VAL A 92 -12.12 25.68 16.18
CA VAL A 92 -13.39 25.04 15.77
C VAL A 92 -14.54 25.55 16.65
N SER A 93 -14.33 25.61 17.97
CA SER A 93 -15.31 26.11 18.93
C SER A 93 -15.66 27.59 18.67
N LYS A 94 -14.65 28.41 18.40
CA LYS A 94 -14.80 29.84 18.07
C LYS A 94 -15.62 30.05 16.80
N LEU A 95 -15.36 29.27 15.75
CA LEU A 95 -16.08 29.34 14.48
C LEU A 95 -17.53 28.88 14.62
N ALA A 96 -17.76 27.79 15.36
CA ALA A 96 -19.11 27.29 15.65
C ALA A 96 -19.95 28.36 16.39
N ASN A 97 -19.38 28.96 17.45
CA ASN A 97 -20.02 30.02 18.22
C ASN A 97 -20.27 31.30 17.40
N SER A 98 -19.49 31.52 16.34
CA SER A 98 -19.59 32.69 15.45
C SER A 98 -20.33 32.38 14.14
N SER A 99 -20.96 31.21 14.01
CA SER A 99 -21.58 30.73 12.77
C SER A 99 -22.61 31.69 12.16
N ALA A 100 -23.37 32.39 13.00
CA ALA A 100 -24.33 33.41 12.56
C ALA A 100 -23.65 34.63 11.90
N ALA A 101 -22.49 35.04 12.41
CA ALA A 101 -21.69 36.13 11.83
C ALA A 101 -21.05 35.68 10.50
N ILE A 102 -20.49 34.46 10.47
CA ILE A 102 -19.88 33.86 9.27
C ILE A 102 -20.89 33.74 8.12
N LYS A 103 -22.12 33.27 8.40
CA LYS A 103 -23.19 33.16 7.38
C LYS A 103 -23.60 34.52 6.79
N LYS A 104 -23.52 35.60 7.58
CA LYS A 104 -23.80 36.97 7.12
C LYS A 104 -22.63 37.60 6.36
N ALA A 105 -21.40 37.15 6.62
CA ALA A 105 -20.20 37.65 5.98
C ALA A 105 -20.17 37.31 4.47
N ARG A 106 -19.45 38.14 3.72
CA ARG A 106 -19.14 37.92 2.29
C ARG A 106 -17.62 37.72 2.15
N PRO A 107 -17.08 36.60 2.67
CA PRO A 107 -15.66 36.31 2.52
C PRO A 107 -15.31 36.01 1.05
N PRO A 108 -14.04 36.14 0.67
CA PRO A 108 -13.52 35.64 -0.60
C PRO A 108 -13.66 34.11 -0.75
N ASP A 109 -13.46 33.60 -1.97
CA ASP A 109 -13.66 32.19 -2.32
C ASP A 109 -12.86 31.24 -1.42
N ASN A 110 -11.60 31.57 -1.12
CA ASN A 110 -10.71 30.79 -0.25
C ASN A 110 -11.15 30.68 1.23
N LEU A 111 -12.16 31.45 1.65
CA LEU A 111 -12.74 31.37 3.00
C LEU A 111 -14.22 30.97 2.97
N THR A 112 -14.75 30.62 1.79
CA THR A 112 -16.17 30.29 1.62
C THR A 112 -16.53 28.95 2.27
N PHE A 113 -15.56 28.04 2.45
CA PHE A 113 -15.76 26.77 3.16
C PHE A 113 -16.32 26.98 4.58
N LEU A 114 -15.98 28.08 5.25
CA LEU A 114 -16.48 28.42 6.59
C LEU A 114 -18.00 28.60 6.64
N LYS A 115 -18.66 28.95 5.52
CA LYS A 115 -20.13 29.11 5.48
C LYS A 115 -20.88 27.81 5.70
N ASN A 116 -20.28 26.70 5.29
CA ASN A 116 -20.86 25.37 5.46
C ASN A 116 -20.58 24.80 6.86
N GLY A 117 -19.80 25.51 7.68
CA GLY A 117 -19.26 25.03 8.94
C GLY A 117 -17.91 24.34 8.73
N TYR A 118 -16.96 24.62 9.61
CA TYR A 118 -15.69 23.90 9.67
C TYR A 118 -15.72 22.97 10.89
N VAL A 119 -15.38 21.71 10.65
CA VAL A 119 -15.19 20.68 11.68
C VAL A 119 -13.84 20.03 11.44
N SER A 120 -13.15 19.65 12.52
CA SER A 120 -11.92 18.88 12.45
C SER A 120 -12.21 17.43 12.84
N THR A 121 -11.68 16.49 12.08
CA THR A 121 -11.69 15.05 12.40
C THR A 121 -10.30 14.55 12.80
N LEU A 122 -9.35 15.47 13.03
CA LEU A 122 -8.00 15.12 13.43
C LEU A 122 -8.01 14.46 14.82
N GLY A 123 -7.33 13.32 14.93
CA GLY A 123 -7.02 12.69 16.21
C GLY A 123 -5.88 13.41 16.94
N HIS A 124 -5.18 12.71 17.82
CA HIS A 124 -3.94 13.18 18.42
C HIS A 124 -2.87 12.09 18.42
N ASP A 125 -1.61 12.49 18.30
CA ASP A 125 -0.37 11.71 18.43
C ASP A 125 -0.13 10.56 17.44
N ASP A 126 -1.18 9.83 17.03
CA ASP A 126 -1.10 8.62 16.21
C ASP A 126 -0.68 8.90 14.77
N LEU A 127 -0.09 7.88 14.12
CA LEU A 127 0.18 7.94 12.69
C LEU A 127 -1.10 8.02 11.88
N THR A 128 -1.05 8.85 10.85
CA THR A 128 -2.11 8.97 9.85
C THR A 128 -1.97 7.85 8.81
N ALA A 129 -3.03 7.59 8.04
CA ALA A 129 -2.94 6.62 6.95
C ALA A 129 -1.85 6.97 5.91
N PRO A 130 -1.69 8.25 5.48
CA PRO A 130 -0.54 8.65 4.68
C PRO A 130 0.80 8.35 5.35
N GLY A 131 0.94 8.64 6.65
CA GLY A 131 2.17 8.37 7.40
C GLY A 131 2.58 6.91 7.41
N ARG A 132 1.62 6.00 7.59
CA ARG A 132 1.88 4.56 7.52
C ARG A 132 2.34 4.13 6.11
N LYS A 133 1.70 4.70 5.07
CA LYS A 133 2.08 4.44 3.68
C LYS A 133 3.49 4.95 3.36
N GLU A 134 3.85 6.15 3.82
CA GLU A 134 5.20 6.71 3.68
C GLU A 134 6.25 5.70 4.18
N LEU A 135 6.06 5.15 5.38
CA LEU A 135 7.00 4.22 5.98
C LEU A 135 7.08 2.90 5.23
N PHE A 136 5.92 2.38 4.83
CA PHE A 136 5.87 1.16 4.03
C PHE A 136 6.63 1.32 2.69
N ASP A 137 6.32 2.37 1.93
CA ASP A 137 6.99 2.69 0.67
C ASP A 137 8.49 2.87 0.88
N HIS A 138 8.89 3.55 1.95
CA HIS A 138 10.29 3.73 2.32
C HIS A 138 10.99 2.39 2.60
N GLY A 139 10.33 1.45 3.28
CA GLY A 139 10.86 0.10 3.50
C GLY A 139 11.14 -0.64 2.20
N VAL A 140 10.18 -0.62 1.26
CA VAL A 140 10.33 -1.23 -0.08
C VAL A 140 11.47 -0.56 -0.85
N ASN A 141 11.46 0.77 -0.93
CA ASN A 141 12.46 1.53 -1.67
C ASN A 141 13.86 1.31 -1.09
N PHE A 142 13.98 1.23 0.23
CA PHE A 142 15.26 0.98 0.90
C PHE A 142 15.80 -0.42 0.58
N ARG A 143 14.93 -1.45 0.57
CA ARG A 143 15.31 -2.82 0.16
C ARG A 143 15.78 -2.89 -1.30
N LEU A 144 15.10 -2.16 -2.19
CA LEU A 144 15.47 -2.06 -3.60
C LEU A 144 16.78 -1.30 -3.82
N LYS A 145 17.05 -0.27 -3.00
CA LYS A 145 18.26 0.56 -3.11
C LYS A 145 19.52 -0.17 -2.63
N TYR A 146 19.41 -0.99 -1.58
CA TYR A 146 20.54 -1.75 -1.02
C TYR A 146 20.28 -3.27 -1.07
N PRO A 147 20.17 -3.87 -2.27
CA PRO A 147 19.73 -5.26 -2.41
C PRO A 147 20.73 -6.28 -1.82
N THR A 148 22.00 -5.90 -1.71
CA THR A 148 23.09 -6.74 -1.19
C THR A 148 23.26 -6.67 0.33
N LEU A 149 22.65 -5.68 0.99
CA LEU A 149 22.75 -5.51 2.44
C LEU A 149 21.49 -6.13 3.08
N GLN A 150 21.69 -6.98 4.09
CA GLN A 150 20.61 -7.58 4.86
C GLN A 150 20.58 -6.94 6.25
N ALA A 151 19.37 -6.69 6.76
CA ALA A 151 19.20 -6.11 8.08
C ALA A 151 19.08 -7.23 9.09
N ASP A 152 19.91 -7.19 10.14
CA ASP A 152 19.85 -8.15 11.25
C ASP A 152 18.79 -7.77 12.29
N GLY A 153 18.18 -6.60 12.14
CA GLY A 153 17.12 -6.14 13.00
C GLY A 153 16.86 -4.64 12.94
N ILE A 154 15.81 -4.22 13.62
CA ILE A 154 15.35 -2.84 13.73
C ILE A 154 15.38 -2.41 15.20
N LEU A 155 15.82 -1.18 15.44
CA LEU A 155 15.76 -0.52 16.74
C LEU A 155 14.84 0.70 16.66
N ALA A 156 13.82 0.76 17.51
CA ALA A 156 12.91 1.90 17.59
C ALA A 156 12.99 2.58 18.96
N GLY A 157 12.87 3.91 18.99
CA GLY A 157 12.48 4.61 20.21
C GLY A 157 11.11 4.14 20.72
N LEU A 158 10.97 3.93 22.03
CA LEU A 158 9.74 3.43 22.67
C LEU A 158 8.70 4.55 22.81
N GLN A 159 8.25 5.06 21.68
CA GLN A 159 7.08 5.91 21.55
C GLN A 159 6.16 5.34 20.46
N ASP A 160 4.85 5.25 20.73
CA ASP A 160 3.90 4.47 19.91
C ASP A 160 4.01 4.75 18.41
N ARG A 161 4.00 6.01 17.99
CA ARG A 161 4.15 6.40 16.57
C ARG A 161 5.50 6.03 15.94
N VAL A 162 6.58 5.96 16.73
CA VAL A 162 7.92 5.56 16.26
C VAL A 162 7.99 4.06 16.10
N VAL A 163 7.45 3.32 17.08
CA VAL A 163 7.32 1.86 17.02
C VAL A 163 6.45 1.46 15.84
N GLU A 164 5.29 2.08 15.67
CA GLU A 164 4.39 1.82 14.54
C GLU A 164 5.07 2.15 13.20
N SER A 165 5.84 3.25 13.13
CA SER A 165 6.59 3.61 11.92
C SER A 165 7.63 2.55 11.55
N ALA A 166 8.36 2.06 12.56
CA ALA A 166 9.33 0.99 12.39
C ALA A 166 8.66 -0.31 11.91
N GLN A 167 7.46 -0.63 12.41
CA GLN A 167 6.69 -1.80 11.97
C GLN A 167 6.23 -1.68 10.50
N TRP A 168 5.73 -0.52 10.08
CA TRP A 168 5.33 -0.31 8.68
C TRP A 168 6.51 -0.34 7.72
N PHE A 169 7.64 0.26 8.09
CA PHE A 169 8.87 0.15 7.33
C PHE A 169 9.33 -1.31 7.23
N ALA A 170 9.28 -2.05 8.34
CA ALA A 170 9.70 -3.44 8.37
C ALA A 170 8.82 -4.33 7.50
N GLN A 171 7.51 -4.09 7.46
CA GLN A 171 6.62 -4.76 6.51
C GLN A 171 7.02 -4.50 5.07
N GLY A 172 7.41 -3.27 4.72
CA GLY A 172 7.92 -2.94 3.38
C GLY A 172 9.27 -3.56 3.07
N TYR A 173 10.16 -3.61 4.06
CA TYR A 173 11.52 -4.09 3.90
C TYR A 173 11.63 -5.63 3.86
N PHE A 174 10.97 -6.32 4.79
CA PHE A 174 11.01 -7.77 4.95
C PHE A 174 9.86 -8.51 4.23
N GLY A 175 8.81 -7.79 3.82
CA GLY A 175 7.63 -8.39 3.20
C GLY A 175 6.97 -9.43 4.11
N ARG A 176 6.63 -10.60 3.54
CA ARG A 176 5.95 -11.70 4.25
C ARG A 176 6.73 -12.24 5.46
N SER A 177 8.05 -12.11 5.47
CA SER A 177 8.92 -12.57 6.57
C SER A 177 8.84 -11.68 7.81
N TRP A 178 8.20 -10.50 7.74
CA TRP A 178 7.99 -9.62 8.89
C TRP A 178 7.30 -10.34 10.05
N ALA A 179 6.26 -11.13 9.78
CA ALA A 179 5.48 -11.82 10.82
C ALA A 179 6.28 -12.91 11.56
N THR A 180 7.42 -13.33 11.00
CA THR A 180 8.30 -14.36 11.56
C THR A 180 9.56 -13.79 12.18
N LEU A 181 9.71 -12.45 12.25
CA LEU A 181 10.86 -11.85 12.93
C LEU A 181 10.80 -12.14 14.42
N ASN A 182 11.92 -12.61 14.96
CA ASN A 182 12.08 -12.87 16.38
C ASN A 182 12.13 -11.54 17.16
N ALA A 183 11.81 -11.59 18.46
CA ALA A 183 11.89 -10.41 19.33
C ALA A 183 13.32 -9.81 19.42
N SER A 184 14.36 -10.56 19.03
CA SER A 184 15.74 -10.05 18.91
C SER A 184 15.97 -9.21 17.63
N GLU A 185 15.14 -9.38 16.61
CA GLU A 185 15.22 -8.68 15.31
C GLU A 185 14.37 -7.40 15.30
N PHE A 186 13.50 -7.19 16.28
CA PHE A 186 12.80 -5.93 16.50
C PHE A 186 12.89 -5.52 17.97
N SER A 187 13.65 -4.47 18.25
CA SER A 187 13.96 -4.01 19.61
C SER A 187 13.53 -2.57 19.83
N THR A 188 13.28 -2.22 21.09
CA THR A 188 12.88 -0.87 21.49
C THR A 188 13.79 -0.33 22.58
N ILE A 189 14.06 0.98 22.58
CA ILE A 189 14.78 1.68 23.64
C ILE A 189 13.86 2.67 24.36
N GLY A 190 13.84 2.62 25.70
CA GLY A 190 12.98 3.47 26.52
C GLY A 190 13.21 4.96 26.28
N GLU A 191 12.12 5.71 26.08
CA GLU A 191 12.13 7.16 25.96
C GLU A 191 11.70 7.80 27.28
N ASP A 192 12.54 7.68 28.29
CA ASP A 192 12.24 8.13 29.66
C ASP A 192 13.42 8.90 30.28
N SER A 193 13.21 9.44 31.48
CA SER A 193 14.23 10.25 32.18
C SER A 193 15.38 9.46 32.81
N LYS A 194 15.39 8.13 32.65
CA LYS A 194 16.35 7.21 33.24
C LYS A 194 17.18 6.47 32.19
N THR A 195 16.60 6.17 31.03
CA THR A 195 17.20 5.36 29.97
C THR A 195 18.07 6.22 29.06
N PRO A 196 19.41 6.13 29.13
CA PRO A 196 20.27 6.91 28.27
C PRO A 196 20.22 6.35 26.85
N SER A 197 19.92 7.20 25.88
CA SER A 197 19.69 6.83 24.48
C SER A 197 20.35 7.82 23.54
N TRP A 198 20.88 7.35 22.41
CA TRP A 198 21.31 8.23 21.31
C TRP A 198 20.15 8.67 20.42
N ILE A 199 18.97 8.05 20.56
CA ILE A 199 17.74 8.42 19.84
C ILE A 199 17.09 9.63 20.52
N THR A 200 16.95 9.57 21.85
CA THR A 200 16.35 10.64 22.66
C THR A 200 17.26 11.07 23.82
N PRO A 201 18.45 11.65 23.53
CA PRO A 201 19.44 11.99 24.55
C PRO A 201 18.93 13.09 25.50
N MET A 202 18.03 13.95 25.02
CA MET A 202 17.45 15.07 25.77
C MET A 202 16.67 14.61 27.01
N ASN A 203 16.01 13.44 26.96
CA ASN A 203 15.16 12.94 28.06
C ASN A 203 15.94 12.71 29.35
N THR A 204 17.23 12.37 29.26
CA THR A 204 18.12 12.17 30.41
C THR A 204 18.97 13.38 30.76
N CYS A 205 18.81 14.52 30.07
CA CYS A 205 19.59 15.73 30.29
C CYS A 205 18.83 16.72 31.20
N PRO A 206 19.17 16.87 32.50
CA PRO A 206 18.36 17.65 33.43
C PRO A 206 18.34 19.16 33.15
N LYS A 207 19.27 19.65 32.34
CA LYS A 207 19.36 21.07 31.94
C LYS A 207 18.58 21.38 30.68
N TRP A 208 18.21 20.37 29.90
CA TRP A 208 17.45 20.56 28.68
C TRP A 208 16.00 20.91 29.01
N GLN A 209 15.43 21.85 28.28
CA GLN A 209 14.04 22.28 28.40
C GLN A 209 13.49 22.56 27.00
N TYR A 210 12.34 21.98 26.69
CA TYR A 210 11.62 22.27 25.43
C TYR A 210 11.27 23.76 25.30
N ASP A 211 11.10 24.45 26.43
CA ASP A 211 10.73 25.87 26.49
C ASP A 211 11.76 26.83 25.88
N TYR A 212 13.01 26.40 25.68
CA TYR A 212 13.98 27.23 24.94
C TYR A 212 13.50 27.51 23.51
N GLY A 213 12.91 26.52 22.84
CA GLY A 213 12.26 26.69 21.54
C GLY A 213 10.92 27.42 21.66
N ASN A 214 10.05 27.02 22.60
CA ASN A 214 8.74 27.66 22.77
C ASN A 214 8.85 29.18 22.99
N ASN A 215 9.82 29.63 23.80
CA ASN A 215 10.01 31.05 24.04
C ASN A 215 10.32 31.83 22.74
N ALA A 216 11.09 31.23 21.82
CA ALA A 216 11.36 31.82 20.51
C ALA A 216 10.11 31.86 19.63
N THR A 217 9.29 30.80 19.64
CA THR A 217 8.00 30.78 18.90
C THR A 217 7.02 31.83 19.41
N ILE A 218 6.93 32.03 20.73
CA ILE A 218 6.08 33.06 21.34
C ILE A 218 6.54 34.45 20.93
N GLU A 219 7.85 34.71 20.98
CA GLU A 219 8.41 36.01 20.58
C GLU A 219 8.14 36.31 19.10
N TRP A 220 8.36 35.33 18.21
CA TRP A 220 8.08 35.47 16.78
C TRP A 220 6.58 35.57 16.47
N GLY A 221 5.75 34.75 17.12
CA GLY A 221 4.30 34.73 17.02
C GLY A 221 3.66 36.08 17.34
N ASN A 222 4.22 36.83 18.29
CA ASN A 222 3.78 38.19 18.61
C ASN A 222 4.03 39.20 17.46
N ILE A 223 4.82 38.85 16.45
CA ILE A 223 5.15 39.67 15.30
C ILE A 223 4.24 39.33 14.11
N TYR A 224 4.18 38.05 13.70
CA TYR A 224 3.53 37.67 12.44
C TYR A 224 2.05 37.28 12.58
N LEU A 225 1.59 36.75 13.72
CA LEU A 225 0.18 36.36 13.91
C LEU A 225 -0.80 37.56 13.98
N PRO A 226 -0.49 38.69 14.66
CA PRO A 226 -1.45 39.80 14.77
C PRO A 226 -1.86 40.42 13.42
N PRO A 227 -0.95 40.65 12.45
CA PRO A 227 -1.33 41.06 11.10
C PRO A 227 -2.30 40.10 10.41
N ILE A 228 -2.09 38.79 10.55
CA ILE A 228 -2.94 37.75 9.97
C ILE A 228 -4.33 37.77 10.63
N ALA A 229 -4.38 37.83 11.96
CA ALA A 229 -5.64 37.92 12.70
C ALA A 229 -6.44 39.17 12.29
N LYS A 230 -5.77 40.31 12.12
CA LYS A 230 -6.40 41.55 11.62
C LYS A 230 -6.95 41.39 10.20
N ARG A 231 -6.21 40.73 9.30
CA ARG A 231 -6.65 40.44 7.93
C ARG A 231 -7.89 39.54 7.93
N LEU A 232 -7.83 38.40 8.61
CA LEU A 232 -8.94 37.44 8.65
C LEU A 232 -10.19 38.04 9.31
N ASN A 233 -10.06 38.79 10.40
CA ASN A 233 -11.19 39.47 11.03
C ASN A 233 -11.83 40.56 10.15
N LYS A 234 -11.06 41.19 9.25
CA LYS A 234 -11.61 42.11 8.25
C LYS A 234 -12.48 41.39 7.22
N LEU A 235 -12.11 40.16 6.86
CA LEU A 235 -12.86 39.31 5.91
C LEU A 235 -14.08 38.63 6.57
N LEU A 236 -14.01 38.40 7.89
CA LEU A 236 -15.02 37.74 8.70
C LEU A 236 -15.54 38.66 9.83
N PRO A 237 -16.29 39.73 9.49
CA PRO A 237 -16.76 40.69 10.47
C PRO A 237 -17.66 40.02 11.52
N GLY A 238 -17.34 40.26 12.80
CA GLY A 238 -18.10 39.74 13.95
C GLY A 238 -17.62 38.39 14.50
N VAL A 239 -16.62 37.75 13.89
CA VAL A 239 -16.02 36.51 14.41
C VAL A 239 -15.00 36.80 15.52
N ASN A 240 -14.15 37.83 15.34
CA ASN A 240 -13.13 38.25 16.31
C ASN A 240 -12.17 37.12 16.71
N LEU A 241 -11.47 36.53 15.72
CA LEU A 241 -10.41 35.53 15.88
C LEU A 241 -9.23 36.12 16.67
N SER A 242 -8.76 35.39 17.69
CA SER A 242 -7.51 35.70 18.39
C SER A 242 -6.28 35.24 17.58
N THR A 243 -5.07 35.60 18.02
CA THR A 243 -3.82 35.06 17.47
C THR A 243 -3.74 33.53 17.66
N ASP A 244 -4.24 33.01 18.79
CA ASP A 244 -4.28 31.57 19.05
C ASP A 244 -5.23 30.84 18.07
N ASN A 245 -6.36 31.47 17.72
CA ASN A 245 -7.24 30.92 16.69
C ASN A 245 -6.57 30.90 15.31
N VAL A 246 -5.80 31.94 14.97
CA VAL A 246 -5.02 31.97 13.73
C VAL A 246 -3.94 30.89 13.72
N HIS A 247 -3.26 30.70 14.86
CA HIS A 247 -2.28 29.63 14.98
C HIS A 247 -2.93 28.25 14.84
N GLY A 248 -4.09 28.04 15.47
CA GLY A 248 -4.89 26.83 15.27
C GLY A 248 -5.29 26.59 13.80
N ALA A 249 -5.46 27.65 13.01
CA ALA A 249 -5.76 27.54 11.59
C ALA A 249 -4.52 27.16 10.75
N LEU A 250 -3.33 27.65 11.13
CA LEU A 250 -2.06 27.23 10.53
C LEU A 250 -1.76 25.76 10.86
N TYR A 251 -1.95 25.33 12.11
CA TYR A 251 -1.85 23.91 12.47
C TYR A 251 -2.88 23.05 11.74
N ALA A 252 -4.13 23.51 11.60
CA ALA A 252 -5.13 22.80 10.80
C ALA A 252 -4.67 22.65 9.35
N CYS A 253 -4.09 23.68 8.73
CA CYS A 253 -3.49 23.57 7.39
C CYS A 253 -2.45 22.44 7.33
N ALA A 254 -1.48 22.44 8.26
CA ALA A 254 -0.41 21.45 8.24
C ALA A 254 -0.91 20.02 8.48
N TYR A 255 -1.74 19.83 9.51
CA TYR A 255 -2.17 18.51 9.94
C TYR A 255 -3.29 17.91 9.09
N ASP A 256 -4.21 18.71 8.55
CA ASP A 256 -5.17 18.21 7.55
C ASP A 256 -4.42 17.77 6.28
N LEU A 257 -3.39 18.50 5.86
CA LEU A 257 -2.59 18.12 4.71
C LEU A 257 -1.83 16.81 4.96
N ALA A 258 -1.22 16.65 6.14
CA ALA A 258 -0.54 15.42 6.53
C ALA A 258 -1.50 14.22 6.71
N ALA A 259 -2.72 14.45 7.21
CA ALA A 259 -3.67 13.37 7.49
C ALA A 259 -4.56 13.00 6.28
N LEU A 260 -4.94 13.98 5.46
CA LEU A 260 -5.98 13.87 4.44
C LEU A 260 -5.46 14.21 3.03
N GLY A 261 -4.24 14.72 2.90
CA GLY A 261 -3.66 15.17 1.62
C GLY A 261 -4.22 16.51 1.11
N THR A 262 -5.15 17.14 1.85
CA THR A 262 -5.78 18.41 1.48
C THR A 262 -6.18 19.17 2.75
N SER A 263 -6.10 20.50 2.73
CA SER A 263 -6.69 21.32 3.78
C SER A 263 -7.38 22.56 3.22
N PRO A 264 -8.62 22.88 3.64
CA PRO A 264 -9.27 24.13 3.29
C PRO A 264 -8.60 25.36 3.92
N TRP A 265 -7.81 25.18 4.99
CA TRP A 265 -7.13 26.28 5.67
C TRP A 265 -5.89 26.77 4.94
N CYS A 266 -5.21 25.93 4.16
CA CYS A 266 -3.98 26.33 3.50
C CYS A 266 -4.21 27.48 2.49
N ASP A 267 -5.32 27.47 1.76
CA ASP A 267 -5.67 28.52 0.81
C ASP A 267 -6.11 29.84 1.50
N ALA A 268 -6.38 29.83 2.81
CA ALA A 268 -6.75 31.03 3.57
C ALA A 268 -5.56 31.98 3.83
N PHE A 269 -4.34 31.46 3.71
CA PHE A 269 -3.09 32.16 3.97
C PHE A 269 -2.37 32.53 2.68
N THR A 270 -1.62 33.62 2.73
CA THR A 270 -0.71 34.02 1.66
C THR A 270 0.63 33.29 1.79
N SER A 271 1.39 33.20 0.70
CA SER A 271 2.71 32.55 0.70
C SER A 271 3.65 33.11 1.78
N SER A 272 3.69 34.43 1.98
CA SER A 272 4.52 35.04 3.02
C SER A 272 4.09 34.66 4.44
N GLU A 273 2.79 34.50 4.67
CA GLU A 273 2.27 34.09 5.99
C GLU A 273 2.58 32.62 6.27
N ILE A 274 2.61 31.77 5.25
CA ILE A 274 3.07 30.38 5.36
C ILE A 274 4.59 30.33 5.59
N GLU A 275 5.38 31.18 4.92
CA GLU A 275 6.83 31.29 5.16
C GLU A 275 7.16 31.80 6.58
N ASP A 276 6.34 32.70 7.13
CA ASP A 276 6.47 33.14 8.53
C ASP A 276 6.16 31.99 9.52
N PHE A 277 5.20 31.13 9.18
CA PHE A 277 4.88 29.93 9.96
C PHE A 277 5.97 28.85 9.84
N GLU A 278 6.52 28.63 8.64
CA GLU A 278 7.70 27.77 8.43
C GLU A 278 8.87 28.24 9.33
N TYR A 279 9.10 29.55 9.38
CA TYR A 279 10.17 30.11 10.20
C TYR A 279 9.90 29.97 11.71
N GLU A 280 8.64 29.97 12.16
CA GLU A 280 8.29 29.64 13.54
C GLU A 280 8.74 28.21 13.89
N LEU A 281 8.45 27.24 13.02
CA LEU A 281 8.83 25.85 13.21
C LEU A 281 10.36 25.67 13.15
N ASP A 282 11.05 26.42 12.29
CA ASP A 282 12.51 26.46 12.26
C ASP A 282 13.09 26.99 13.59
N LEU A 283 12.51 28.06 14.16
CA LEU A 283 12.92 28.62 15.46
C LEU A 283 12.65 27.65 16.62
N LEU A 284 11.50 26.97 16.60
CA LEU A 284 11.15 25.96 17.60
C LEU A 284 12.23 24.87 17.66
N MET A 285 12.53 24.28 16.49
CA MET A 285 13.46 23.16 16.41
C MET A 285 14.90 23.59 16.66
N ASP A 286 15.34 24.75 16.17
CA ASP A 286 16.69 25.27 16.44
C ASP A 286 16.87 25.61 17.94
N GLY A 287 15.84 26.17 18.57
CA GLY A 287 15.86 26.55 19.99
C GLY A 287 15.72 25.39 20.96
N ALA A 288 15.01 24.32 20.58
CA ALA A 288 14.79 23.15 21.43
C ALA A 288 15.76 21.99 21.14
N PHE A 289 16.29 21.87 19.92
CA PHE A 289 17.08 20.70 19.48
C PHE A 289 18.26 21.06 18.58
N GLY A 290 18.58 22.35 18.44
CA GLY A 290 19.58 22.84 17.50
C GLY A 290 20.68 23.71 18.10
N TYR A 291 21.15 24.66 17.30
CA TYR A 291 22.25 25.57 17.63
C TYR A 291 21.88 26.67 18.62
N ASN A 292 20.59 26.98 18.75
CA ASN A 292 20.10 28.00 19.67
C ASN A 292 19.83 27.48 21.10
N LEU A 293 20.10 26.20 21.37
CA LEU A 293 20.16 25.69 22.74
C LEU A 293 21.29 26.38 23.54
N PRO A 294 21.13 26.58 24.87
CA PRO A 294 22.13 27.29 25.67
C PRO A 294 23.52 26.63 25.67
N GLY A 295 24.55 27.43 25.40
CA GLY A 295 25.94 27.00 25.43
C GLY A 295 26.24 25.97 24.33
N SER A 296 26.88 24.86 24.70
CA SER A 296 27.16 23.74 23.77
C SER A 296 26.18 22.59 23.92
N MET A 297 24.99 22.82 24.50
CA MET A 297 24.06 21.74 24.87
C MET A 297 23.61 20.92 23.65
N GLY A 298 23.22 21.55 22.54
CA GLY A 298 22.83 20.84 21.31
C GLY A 298 23.96 19.94 20.78
N GLU A 299 25.18 20.48 20.69
CA GLU A 299 26.37 19.73 20.27
C GLU A 299 26.68 18.54 21.21
N VAL A 300 26.49 18.71 22.53
CA VAL A 300 26.66 17.64 23.53
C VAL A 300 25.63 16.54 23.33
N LEU A 301 24.36 16.88 23.19
CA LEU A 301 23.29 15.89 23.03
C LEU A 301 23.45 15.11 21.73
N GLY A 302 23.70 15.79 20.61
CA GLY A 302 23.91 15.13 19.32
C GLY A 302 25.19 14.29 19.22
N SER A 303 26.21 14.61 20.03
CA SER A 303 27.46 13.84 20.01
C SER A 303 27.31 12.37 20.38
N LEU A 304 26.24 11.99 21.10
CA LEU A 304 25.99 10.59 21.46
C LEU A 304 25.74 9.71 20.23
N TYR A 305 24.98 10.21 19.26
CA TYR A 305 24.75 9.51 18.00
C TYR A 305 26.00 9.56 17.11
N VAL A 306 26.67 10.71 17.02
CA VAL A 306 27.92 10.85 16.23
C VAL A 306 29.00 9.90 16.74
N SER A 307 29.11 9.70 18.05
CA SER A 307 30.02 8.72 18.66
C SER A 307 29.67 7.29 18.21
N LYS A 308 28.39 6.90 18.27
CA LYS A 308 27.92 5.59 17.77
C LYS A 308 28.18 5.39 16.28
N LEU A 309 27.99 6.44 15.47
CA LEU A 309 28.25 6.43 14.05
C LEU A 309 29.74 6.16 13.75
N VAL A 310 30.63 6.89 14.43
CA VAL A 310 32.09 6.73 14.31
C VAL A 310 32.54 5.33 14.74
N ASP A 311 32.02 4.83 15.86
CA ASP A 311 32.33 3.49 16.36
C ASP A 311 31.95 2.40 15.36
N ARG A 312 30.75 2.49 14.76
CA ARG A 312 30.25 1.54 13.77
C ARG A 312 31.07 1.58 12.48
N PHE A 313 31.45 2.75 12.00
CA PHE A 313 32.25 2.87 10.77
C PHE A 313 33.69 2.40 10.94
N ASN A 314 34.28 2.62 12.11
CA ASN A 314 35.63 2.13 12.43
C ASN A 314 35.65 0.65 12.87
N ASN A 315 34.48 0.06 13.10
CA ASN A 315 34.35 -1.26 13.72
C ASN A 315 35.14 -1.35 15.04
N SER A 316 35.08 -0.30 15.86
CA SER A 316 35.85 -0.17 17.12
C SER A 316 35.57 -1.31 18.12
N THR A 317 34.37 -1.89 18.06
CA THR A 317 33.87 -2.94 18.94
C THR A 317 34.04 -4.36 18.37
N GLY A 318 34.36 -4.49 17.08
CA GLY A 318 34.53 -5.78 16.39
C GLY A 318 33.23 -6.46 15.93
N ASP A 319 32.06 -5.88 16.23
CA ASP A 319 30.73 -6.40 15.95
C ASP A 319 29.92 -5.49 15.00
N ALA A 320 30.59 -4.63 14.22
CA ALA A 320 29.91 -3.73 13.30
C ALA A 320 29.15 -4.51 12.22
N LYS A 321 27.87 -4.16 12.06
CA LYS A 321 26.95 -4.77 11.09
C LYS A 321 26.96 -4.02 9.76
N PRO A 322 26.73 -4.67 8.62
CA PRO A 322 26.61 -4.01 7.33
C PRO A 322 25.40 -3.07 7.24
N LEU A 323 24.33 -3.31 8.00
CA LEU A 323 23.13 -2.50 7.96
C LEU A 323 22.54 -2.28 9.35
N TYR A 324 22.27 -1.01 9.68
CA TYR A 324 21.56 -0.59 10.88
C TYR A 324 20.29 0.17 10.48
N LEU A 325 19.14 -0.29 10.98
CA LEU A 325 17.83 0.33 10.78
C LEU A 325 17.32 0.87 12.12
N GLU A 326 17.37 2.18 12.30
CA GLU A 326 16.99 2.84 13.54
C GLU A 326 15.87 3.86 13.33
N PHE A 327 14.94 3.95 14.27
CA PHE A 327 13.78 4.83 14.21
C PHE A 327 13.74 5.76 15.42
N GLY A 328 13.51 7.04 15.15
CA GLY A 328 13.47 8.10 16.14
C GLY A 328 12.59 9.26 15.73
N HIS A 329 13.01 10.46 16.12
CA HIS A 329 12.25 11.70 15.93
C HIS A 329 12.99 12.67 15.02
N ASP A 330 12.29 13.72 14.57
CA ASP A 330 12.90 14.92 13.98
C ASP A 330 14.03 15.43 14.86
N THR A 331 13.77 15.53 16.16
CA THR A 331 14.74 16.00 17.16
C THR A 331 16.04 15.21 17.16
N THR A 332 15.98 13.91 16.83
CA THR A 332 17.17 13.05 16.78
C THR A 332 18.09 13.49 15.65
N ILE A 333 17.52 13.75 14.46
CA ILE A 333 18.26 14.16 13.27
C ILE A 333 18.82 15.58 13.46
N ASP A 334 18.03 16.51 13.99
CA ASP A 334 18.46 17.90 14.23
C ASP A 334 19.65 17.99 15.19
N LEU A 335 19.63 17.20 16.28
CA LEU A 335 20.75 17.10 17.20
C LEU A 335 22.01 16.56 16.51
N VAL A 336 21.86 15.57 15.62
CA VAL A 336 22.98 15.00 14.86
C VAL A 336 23.59 16.04 13.91
N LEU A 337 22.76 16.74 13.13
CA LEU A 337 23.23 17.83 12.27
C LEU A 337 23.96 18.90 13.07
N THR A 338 23.41 19.25 14.24
CA THR A 338 24.00 20.21 15.18
C THR A 338 25.40 19.80 15.61
N ALA A 339 25.55 18.55 16.10
CA ALA A 339 26.84 18.01 16.55
C ALA A 339 27.88 17.85 15.44
N LEU A 340 27.43 17.64 14.20
CA LEU A 340 28.30 17.57 13.02
C LEU A 340 28.69 18.95 12.48
N GLY A 341 28.11 20.04 13.00
CA GLY A 341 28.36 21.39 12.49
C GLY A 341 27.69 21.69 11.14
N LEU A 342 26.70 20.89 10.74
CA LEU A 342 26.00 21.01 9.46
C LEU A 342 24.77 21.92 9.56
N ALA A 343 24.44 22.60 8.47
CA ALA A 343 23.31 23.53 8.38
C ALA A 343 23.31 24.70 9.41
N LYS A 344 24.47 25.02 10.00
CA LYS A 344 24.63 26.14 10.94
C LYS A 344 24.51 27.51 10.27
N ASP A 345 23.60 28.34 10.80
CA ASP A 345 23.45 29.73 10.40
C ASP A 345 24.40 30.68 11.14
N THR A 346 24.99 31.62 10.39
CA THR A 346 25.80 32.73 10.93
C THR A 346 25.33 34.04 10.31
N PRO A 347 24.79 35.01 11.09
CA PRO A 347 24.43 34.90 12.51
C PRO A 347 23.36 33.80 12.78
N PRO A 348 23.13 33.39 14.05
CA PRO A 348 22.06 32.45 14.40
C PRO A 348 20.67 32.93 14.00
N LEU A 349 19.68 32.03 13.96
CA LEU A 349 18.28 32.41 13.74
C LEU A 349 17.81 33.37 14.83
N SER A 350 16.97 34.34 14.46
CA SER A 350 16.47 35.37 15.37
C SER A 350 14.95 35.35 15.44
N ALA A 351 14.41 35.27 16.66
CA ALA A 351 12.98 35.39 16.93
C ALA A 351 12.42 36.82 16.73
N LYS A 352 13.29 37.80 16.38
CA LYS A 352 12.91 39.18 16.08
C LYS A 352 12.92 39.51 14.59
N GLY A 353 13.31 38.55 13.75
CA GLY A 353 13.47 38.73 12.31
C GLY A 353 14.67 39.60 11.92
N PRO A 354 14.81 39.93 10.61
CA PRO A 354 13.95 39.44 9.52
C PRO A 354 14.21 37.96 9.18
N VAL A 355 13.21 37.30 8.57
CA VAL A 355 13.38 35.96 8.01
C VAL A 355 14.39 36.02 6.85
N ARG A 356 15.49 35.28 6.97
CA ARG A 356 16.51 35.24 5.93
C ARG A 356 16.16 34.19 4.89
N ALA A 357 16.05 34.60 3.63
CA ALA A 357 15.77 33.69 2.52
C ALA A 357 16.89 32.65 2.32
N ASN A 358 18.14 32.97 2.66
CA ASN A 358 19.28 32.06 2.53
C ASN A 358 19.65 31.34 3.85
N ARG A 359 18.74 31.27 4.83
CA ARG A 359 18.95 30.50 6.06
C ARG A 359 19.22 29.03 5.74
N LYS A 360 20.14 28.42 6.47
CA LYS A 360 20.56 27.02 6.30
C LYS A 360 19.73 26.07 7.14
N TRP A 361 19.33 26.49 8.34
CA TRP A 361 18.41 25.75 9.20
C TRP A 361 17.00 25.88 8.65
N ARG A 362 16.53 24.79 8.02
CA ARG A 362 15.23 24.67 7.36
C ARG A 362 14.69 23.27 7.60
N THR A 363 13.81 23.16 8.58
CA THR A 363 13.25 21.89 9.06
C THR A 363 12.47 21.16 7.98
N THR A 364 11.83 21.87 7.05
CA THR A 364 11.16 21.27 5.88
C THR A 364 12.08 20.41 5.02
N LEU A 365 13.37 20.78 4.92
CA LEU A 365 14.34 20.05 4.10
C LEU A 365 15.13 19.00 4.91
N GLN A 366 15.19 19.18 6.23
CA GLN A 366 16.00 18.37 7.12
C GLN A 366 15.18 17.25 7.76
N VAL A 367 14.04 17.63 8.34
CA VAL A 367 13.20 16.78 9.18
C VAL A 367 11.71 16.96 8.85
N PRO A 368 11.26 16.82 7.59
CA PRO A 368 9.83 16.64 7.30
C PRO A 368 9.33 15.32 7.90
N PHE A 369 8.02 15.05 7.87
CA PHE A 369 7.52 13.73 8.28
C PHE A 369 8.19 12.63 7.44
N ALA A 370 8.39 11.45 8.06
CA ALA A 370 9.11 10.32 7.47
C ALA A 370 10.54 10.63 6.96
N ALA A 371 11.20 11.68 7.50
CA ALA A 371 12.57 12.03 7.15
C ALA A 371 13.55 10.85 7.30
N GLN A 372 14.51 10.78 6.38
CA GLN A 372 15.51 9.73 6.28
C GLN A 372 16.92 10.31 6.36
N MET A 373 17.62 10.05 7.45
CA MET A 373 19.06 10.31 7.57
C MET A 373 19.83 9.03 7.30
N VAL A 374 20.36 8.89 6.08
CA VAL A 374 21.08 7.70 5.63
C VAL A 374 22.56 7.98 5.53
N TRP A 375 23.36 7.22 6.27
CA TRP A 375 24.81 7.26 6.17
C TRP A 375 25.30 6.08 5.36
N GLU A 376 26.12 6.34 4.36
CA GLU A 376 26.73 5.32 3.51
C GLU A 376 28.24 5.34 3.67
N LYS A 377 28.82 4.16 3.93
CA LYS A 377 30.26 3.90 3.80
C LYS A 377 30.48 3.02 2.58
N PHE A 378 31.37 3.47 1.69
CA PHE A 378 31.61 2.82 0.41
C PHE A 378 33.10 2.82 0.05
N THR A 379 33.49 1.85 -0.77
CA THR A 379 34.84 1.76 -1.34
C THR A 379 34.74 1.75 -2.86
N CYS A 380 35.79 2.20 -3.54
CA CYS A 380 35.83 2.24 -4.99
C CYS A 380 37.12 1.65 -5.50
N LYS A 381 37.10 1.08 -6.70
CA LYS A 381 38.28 0.45 -7.30
C LYS A 381 39.32 1.49 -7.74
N THR A 382 38.86 2.62 -8.27
CA THR A 382 39.70 3.64 -8.92
C THR A 382 39.29 5.08 -8.58
N SER A 383 37.99 5.36 -8.41
CA SER A 383 37.49 6.72 -8.20
C SER A 383 37.95 7.34 -6.87
N PHE A 384 38.13 6.52 -5.84
CA PHE A 384 38.55 6.96 -4.51
C PHE A 384 39.60 6.02 -3.92
N LYS A 385 40.52 6.58 -3.11
CA LYS A 385 41.51 5.80 -2.36
C LYS A 385 40.99 5.53 -0.95
N GLY A 386 40.72 4.26 -0.65
CA GLY A 386 40.23 3.82 0.66
C GLY A 386 38.75 4.16 0.92
N PRO A 387 38.22 3.79 2.10
CA PRO A 387 36.82 3.93 2.43
C PRO A 387 36.39 5.40 2.53
N GLN A 388 35.25 5.70 1.92
CA GLN A 388 34.58 7.00 1.94
C GLN A 388 33.30 6.93 2.77
N VAL A 389 32.87 8.06 3.30
CA VAL A 389 31.58 8.23 3.99
C VAL A 389 30.82 9.38 3.34
N ARG A 390 29.51 9.21 3.16
CA ARG A 390 28.59 10.31 2.81
C ARG A 390 27.30 10.25 3.62
N LEU A 391 26.71 11.42 3.82
CA LEU A 391 25.36 11.58 4.38
C LEU A 391 24.38 11.87 3.25
N VAL A 392 23.32 11.08 3.17
CA VAL A 392 22.17 11.29 2.28
C VAL A 392 20.96 11.60 3.17
N LEU A 393 20.51 12.85 3.16
CA LEU A 393 19.38 13.33 3.93
C LEU A 393 18.19 13.55 3.00
N ASN A 394 17.11 12.80 3.21
CA ASN A 394 15.90 12.85 2.38
C ASN A 394 16.21 12.70 0.88
N GLU A 395 16.95 11.64 0.56
CA GLU A 395 17.46 11.28 -0.78
C GLU A 395 18.47 12.25 -1.43
N ALA A 396 18.78 13.38 -0.80
CA ALA A 396 19.81 14.30 -1.29
C ALA A 396 21.13 14.12 -0.50
N PRO A 397 22.28 13.98 -1.16
CA PRO A 397 23.56 14.03 -0.46
C PRO A 397 23.74 15.41 0.19
N LEU A 398 23.99 15.42 1.50
CA LEU A 398 24.30 16.61 2.29
C LEU A 398 25.83 16.72 2.44
N PRO A 399 26.47 17.75 1.86
CA PRO A 399 27.91 17.95 1.95
C PRO A 399 28.45 17.91 3.38
N LEU A 400 29.42 17.02 3.61
CA LEU A 400 30.18 16.95 4.86
C LEU A 400 31.22 18.08 4.95
N THR A 401 30.76 19.34 4.93
CA THR A 401 31.62 20.54 4.87
C THR A 401 32.57 20.71 6.06
N THR A 402 32.39 19.90 7.11
CA THR A 402 33.26 19.87 8.28
C THR A 402 34.47 18.96 8.10
N CYS A 403 34.50 18.09 7.08
CA CYS A 403 35.71 17.34 6.73
C CYS A 403 36.77 18.25 6.08
N ALA A 404 38.03 18.10 6.49
CA ALA A 404 39.14 18.86 5.93
C ALA A 404 39.30 18.68 4.40
N HIS A 405 39.14 17.45 3.91
CA HIS A 405 39.19 17.13 2.47
C HIS A 405 37.87 16.48 2.03
N MET A 406 36.84 17.32 1.87
CA MET A 406 35.56 16.89 1.31
C MET A 406 35.60 16.85 -0.22
N ASP A 407 35.01 15.80 -0.80
CA ASP A 407 34.70 15.72 -2.22
C ASP A 407 33.40 16.49 -2.51
N TRP A 408 33.50 17.54 -3.32
CA TRP A 408 32.37 18.41 -3.68
C TRP A 408 31.43 17.78 -4.69
N ARG A 409 31.86 16.74 -5.41
CA ARG A 409 31.05 16.09 -6.44
C ARG A 409 30.07 15.10 -5.83
N TYR A 410 30.42 14.43 -4.75
CA TYR A 410 29.54 13.44 -4.09
C TYR A 410 29.17 13.80 -2.65
N GLY A 411 29.65 14.93 -2.14
CA GLY A 411 29.42 15.37 -0.76
C GLY A 411 30.03 14.44 0.29
N SER A 412 31.00 13.60 -0.12
CA SER A 412 31.63 12.58 0.70
C SER A 412 32.97 13.04 1.25
N CYS A 413 33.51 12.34 2.25
CA CYS A 413 34.91 12.51 2.64
C CYS A 413 35.52 11.15 3.07
N ALA A 414 36.85 11.06 3.10
CA ALA A 414 37.53 9.84 3.52
C ALA A 414 37.15 9.50 4.98
N LEU A 415 37.00 8.21 5.30
CA LEU A 415 36.62 7.78 6.65
C LEU A 415 37.57 8.34 7.72
N ALA A 416 38.88 8.34 7.45
CA ALA A 416 39.87 8.89 8.39
C ALA A 416 39.66 10.39 8.66
N ASP A 417 39.30 11.17 7.62
CA ASP A 417 39.02 12.60 7.76
C ASP A 417 37.70 12.84 8.49
N PHE A 418 36.67 12.02 8.21
CA PHE A 418 35.41 12.06 8.93
C PHE A 418 35.62 11.84 10.44
N VAL A 419 36.38 10.80 10.80
CA VAL A 419 36.70 10.46 12.19
C VAL A 419 37.54 11.55 12.85
N ALA A 420 38.55 12.08 12.16
CA ALA A 420 39.40 13.15 12.67
C ALA A 420 38.59 14.43 12.96
N SER A 421 37.67 14.78 12.05
CA SER A 421 36.86 16.00 12.15
C SER A 421 35.83 15.93 13.29
N HIS A 422 35.42 14.72 13.69
CA HIS A 422 34.43 14.50 14.74
C HIS A 422 35.01 13.83 15.99
N LYS A 423 36.33 13.86 16.17
CA LYS A 423 37.02 13.23 17.30
C LYS A 423 36.48 13.69 18.66
N THR A 424 36.24 14.98 18.84
CA THR A 424 35.69 15.53 20.09
C THR A 424 34.28 15.03 20.38
N ALA A 425 33.46 14.79 19.35
CA ALA A 425 32.15 14.18 19.52
C ALA A 425 32.28 12.68 19.81
N ALA A 426 33.19 11.99 19.12
CA ALA A 426 33.45 10.56 19.30
C ALA A 426 33.97 10.21 20.70
N GLU A 427 34.78 11.09 21.32
CA GLU A 427 35.30 10.91 22.68
C GLU A 427 34.24 11.11 23.79
N ARG A 428 33.05 11.62 23.47
CA ARG A 428 31.94 11.79 24.42
C ARG A 428 31.14 10.50 24.50
N THR A 429 31.35 9.73 25.57
CA THR A 429 30.62 8.48 25.82
C THR A 429 29.54 8.65 26.88
N LEU A 430 28.42 7.92 26.69
CA LEU A 430 27.39 7.71 27.71
C LEU A 430 28.04 7.04 28.92
N GLY A 431 28.15 7.77 30.04
CA GLY A 431 28.68 7.26 31.31
C GLY A 431 30.16 7.54 31.61
N ALA A 432 30.83 8.44 30.89
CA ALA A 432 32.16 8.90 31.30
C ALA A 432 32.10 9.74 32.60
N THR A 433 32.15 9.07 33.75
CA THR A 433 32.63 9.71 34.98
C THR A 433 34.05 10.21 34.74
N ARG A 434 34.39 11.37 35.32
CA ARG A 434 35.73 11.99 35.31
C ARG A 434 36.84 10.92 35.46
N PRO A 435 37.99 11.07 34.79
CA PRO A 435 39.09 10.11 34.88
C PRO A 435 39.52 9.96 36.36
N GLY A 436 39.17 8.83 36.97
CA GLY A 436 39.38 8.59 38.40
C GLY A 436 38.55 7.46 39.03
N THR A 437 37.45 7.02 38.41
CA THR A 437 36.63 5.91 38.93
C THR A 437 36.52 4.75 37.94
N ARG A 438 36.73 3.53 38.46
CA ARG A 438 36.94 2.29 37.69
C ARG A 438 35.77 1.95 36.76
N ARG A 439 36.11 1.43 35.56
CA ARG A 439 35.21 0.86 34.54
C ARG A 439 34.24 -0.16 35.16
N ALA A 440 32.93 0.05 34.97
CA ALA A 440 31.94 -1.02 34.89
C ALA A 440 31.52 -1.13 33.43
N ALA A 441 31.90 -2.23 32.78
CA ALA A 441 31.46 -2.54 31.43
C ALA A 441 29.98 -2.95 31.48
N LEU A 442 29.15 -2.28 30.68
CA LEU A 442 27.75 -2.61 30.49
C LEU A 442 27.68 -3.74 29.44
N LEU A 443 27.68 -5.00 29.90
CA LEU A 443 27.28 -6.15 29.10
C LEU A 443 25.75 -6.22 29.12
N VAL A 444 25.16 -6.11 27.93
CA VAL A 444 23.74 -6.38 27.69
C VAL A 444 23.50 -7.88 27.91
N LEU A 445 22.42 -8.21 28.59
CA LEU A 445 22.02 -9.57 28.95
C LEU A 445 21.59 -10.37 27.70
N GLU A 446 22.47 -11.22 27.20
CA GLU A 446 22.06 -12.45 26.50
C GLU A 446 21.92 -13.55 27.55
N ARG A 447 20.71 -14.07 27.75
CA ARG A 447 20.50 -15.34 28.46
C ARG A 447 20.12 -16.39 27.42
N GLU A 448 21.09 -17.22 27.06
CA GLU A 448 20.86 -18.55 26.52
C GLU A 448 20.19 -19.41 27.61
N GLY A 449 19.06 -20.01 27.27
CA GLY A 449 18.50 -21.13 28.02
C GLY A 449 19.03 -22.41 27.42
N ASP A 450 19.96 -23.07 28.11
CA ASP A 450 20.17 -24.51 27.94
C ASP A 450 20.00 -25.19 29.30
N GLY A 451 19.30 -26.32 29.26
CA GLY A 451 18.77 -27.01 30.42
C GLY A 451 19.77 -27.96 31.05
N SER A 452 19.82 -27.97 32.38
CA SER A 452 20.18 -29.19 33.13
C SER A 452 19.59 -29.15 34.54
N HIS A 453 18.78 -30.17 34.82
CA HIS A 453 18.36 -30.59 36.15
C HIS A 453 19.53 -30.64 37.14
N SER A 454 19.35 -30.07 38.35
CA SER A 454 19.46 -30.79 39.63
C SER A 454 19.48 -29.84 40.83
N ASP A 455 18.66 -30.17 41.82
CA ASP A 455 18.80 -29.91 43.25
C ASP A 455 18.78 -28.47 43.81
N CYS A 456 17.60 -28.10 44.30
CA CYS A 456 17.46 -27.20 45.45
C CYS A 456 17.48 -28.02 46.75
N THR A 457 18.49 -27.80 47.58
CA THR A 457 18.43 -28.06 49.02
C THR A 457 19.12 -26.94 49.79
N GLY A 458 18.46 -26.43 50.83
CA GLY A 458 19.17 -25.91 52.01
C GLY A 458 19.00 -24.42 52.32
N HIS A 459 17.91 -24.11 53.03
CA HIS A 459 17.87 -23.44 54.34
C HIS A 459 18.86 -22.31 54.71
N GLU A 460 18.24 -21.25 55.27
CA GLU A 460 18.67 -20.48 56.45
C GLU A 460 19.91 -19.58 56.31
N GLY A 461 19.92 -18.32 56.75
CA GLY A 461 19.03 -17.57 57.62
C GLY A 461 19.77 -16.32 58.13
N CYS A 462 19.05 -15.51 58.90
CA CYS A 462 19.45 -14.33 59.67
C CYS A 462 19.46 -12.98 58.92
N HIS A 463 18.45 -12.12 59.07
CA HIS A 463 17.91 -11.39 60.24
C HIS A 463 18.62 -10.06 60.56
N GLY A 464 17.80 -8.99 60.60
CA GLY A 464 18.12 -7.64 61.08
C GLY A 464 17.31 -6.57 60.31
N CYS A 465 16.00 -6.39 60.50
CA CYS A 465 15.34 -5.56 61.54
C CYS A 465 15.95 -4.14 61.61
N ILE A 466 15.26 -3.00 61.43
CA ILE A 466 13.96 -2.54 61.97
C ILE A 466 13.45 -1.28 61.23
N CYS A 467 12.13 -1.16 61.21
CA CYS A 467 11.28 -0.03 60.81
C CYS A 467 11.68 1.36 61.33
N MET A 468 11.36 2.40 60.54
CA MET A 468 10.64 3.60 61.04
C MET A 468 10.10 4.45 59.87
N CYS A 469 8.77 4.50 59.74
CA CYS A 469 8.03 5.74 59.42
C CYS A 469 7.85 6.46 60.78
N PRO A 470 7.64 7.80 60.92
CA PRO A 470 6.71 8.56 60.08
C PRO A 470 6.84 10.13 60.02
N GLN A 471 5.94 10.74 59.22
CA GLN A 471 5.22 12.02 59.46
C GLN A 471 5.84 13.43 59.19
N LEU A 472 5.08 14.21 58.38
CA LEU A 472 4.62 15.62 58.56
C LEU A 472 5.60 16.81 58.37
N THR A 473 5.27 18.02 57.86
CA THR A 473 4.00 18.74 57.60
C THR A 473 4.22 20.04 56.76
N ARG A 474 3.18 20.46 55.99
CA ARG A 474 2.58 21.82 55.76
C ARG A 474 3.45 23.00 55.26
N LYS A 475 2.98 23.84 54.31
CA LYS A 475 1.89 24.87 54.40
C LYS A 475 1.60 25.46 52.98
N ILE A 476 0.33 25.52 52.48
CA ILE A 476 -0.71 26.60 52.59
C ILE A 476 -0.57 27.69 51.47
N LEU A 477 -1.56 28.22 50.72
CA LEU A 477 -3.05 28.39 50.77
C LEU A 477 -3.57 28.61 49.31
N MET A 478 -4.69 28.00 48.83
CA MET A 478 -6.11 28.52 48.72
C MET A 478 -6.41 29.49 47.52
N VAL A 479 -7.57 29.53 46.83
CA VAL A 479 -8.97 29.12 47.16
C VAL A 479 -9.90 29.13 45.90
N LEU A 480 -10.70 28.04 45.75
CA LEU A 480 -12.15 27.87 45.39
C LEU A 480 -12.77 28.47 44.11
N ARG A 481 -13.91 28.03 43.54
CA ARG A 481 -14.94 26.93 43.63
C ARG A 481 -15.87 27.16 42.42
N HIS A 482 -16.50 26.22 41.72
CA HIS A 482 -17.49 25.17 42.03
C HIS A 482 -17.55 24.25 40.78
N GLY A 483 -17.81 22.94 40.75
CA GLY A 483 -18.41 22.00 41.70
C GLY A 483 -19.64 21.32 41.06
N LYS A 484 -19.49 20.08 40.54
CA LYS A 484 -20.40 18.92 40.64
C LYS A 484 -20.01 17.80 39.64
N ALA A 485 -19.37 16.75 40.14
CA ALA A 485 -19.45 15.38 39.61
C ALA A 485 -19.06 14.42 40.75
N LYS A 486 -20.06 13.72 41.30
CA LYS A 486 -19.87 12.58 42.18
C LYS A 486 -21.14 11.74 42.10
N GLU A 487 -21.14 10.80 41.16
CA GLU A 487 -21.89 9.53 41.20
C GLU A 487 -21.42 8.69 40.00
N GLU A 488 -21.30 7.37 40.22
CA GLU A 488 -20.91 6.32 39.26
C GLU A 488 -19.40 6.07 39.02
N LEU A 489 -18.67 5.83 40.12
CA LEU A 489 -17.52 4.91 40.12
C LEU A 489 -17.83 3.74 41.08
N HIS A 490 -18.77 2.88 40.69
CA HIS A 490 -19.03 1.58 41.30
C HIS A 490 -19.84 0.70 40.33
N ALA A 491 -19.21 0.25 39.24
CA ALA A 491 -19.54 -0.96 38.50
C ALA A 491 -18.52 -1.11 37.36
N LEU A 492 -17.43 -1.87 37.59
CA LEU A 492 -16.65 -2.61 36.58
C LEU A 492 -15.40 -3.24 37.25
N GLU A 493 -15.63 -4.05 38.28
CA GLU A 493 -14.61 -4.96 38.85
C GLU A 493 -15.20 -6.36 39.12
N ALA A 494 -16.17 -6.79 38.33
CA ALA A 494 -16.75 -8.12 38.42
C ALA A 494 -17.23 -8.65 37.06
N GLU A 495 -16.29 -8.98 36.17
CA GLU A 495 -16.49 -10.01 35.12
C GLU A 495 -15.17 -10.40 34.43
N ARG A 496 -14.16 -10.77 35.23
CA ARG A 496 -12.90 -11.36 34.71
C ARG A 496 -12.54 -12.70 35.34
N SER A 497 -13.57 -13.50 35.63
CA SER A 497 -13.42 -14.87 36.14
C SER A 497 -14.55 -15.77 35.63
N ALA A 498 -14.53 -16.17 34.36
CA ALA A 498 -15.24 -17.36 33.85
C ALA A 498 -14.86 -17.72 32.40
N VAL A 499 -13.62 -18.15 32.13
CA VAL A 499 -13.35 -19.10 31.04
C VAL A 499 -12.23 -20.04 31.50
N GLY A 500 -12.64 -21.19 32.04
CA GLY A 500 -11.75 -22.33 32.23
C GLY A 500 -11.76 -23.21 30.99
N GLY A 501 -10.55 -23.61 30.57
CA GLY A 501 -10.24 -24.95 30.08
C GLY A 501 -10.72 -25.35 28.69
N TYR A 502 -9.82 -25.32 27.71
CA TYR A 502 -9.50 -26.49 26.89
C TYR A 502 -8.01 -26.46 26.56
N SER A 503 -7.25 -27.28 27.27
CA SER A 503 -5.89 -27.67 26.92
C SER A 503 -5.94 -28.95 26.08
N GLY A 504 -5.02 -29.04 25.12
CA GLY A 504 -4.58 -30.30 24.54
C GLY A 504 -5.08 -30.59 23.12
N TYR A 505 -4.22 -30.33 22.12
CA TYR A 505 -3.86 -31.35 21.13
C TYR A 505 -2.38 -31.17 20.76
N ALA A 506 -1.72 -32.33 20.66
CA ALA A 506 -0.29 -32.53 20.75
C ALA A 506 0.47 -32.12 19.49
N TYR A 507 1.70 -31.67 19.72
CA TYR A 507 2.82 -31.74 18.80
C TYR A 507 2.98 -33.17 18.27
N TYR A 508 2.98 -33.35 16.95
CA TYR A 508 3.66 -34.46 16.31
C TYR A 508 4.82 -33.92 15.49
N SER A 509 6.00 -33.95 16.09
CA SER A 509 7.26 -34.01 15.38
C SER A 509 7.32 -35.34 14.62
N TRP A 510 7.59 -35.29 13.32
CA TRP A 510 7.97 -36.48 12.56
C TRP A 510 9.49 -36.51 12.41
N PRO A 511 10.16 -37.59 12.86
CA PRO A 511 11.57 -37.80 12.62
C PRO A 511 11.81 -38.19 11.17
N SER A 512 12.84 -37.59 10.59
CA SER A 512 13.47 -37.97 9.34
C SER A 512 14.07 -39.38 9.44
N LYS A 513 13.44 -40.38 8.81
CA LYS A 513 14.08 -41.55 8.15
C LYS A 513 13.06 -42.57 7.62
N ILE A 514 13.37 -43.08 6.42
CA ILE A 514 12.82 -44.26 5.72
C ILE A 514 11.53 -44.03 4.92
N LEU A 515 11.67 -43.95 3.59
CA LEU A 515 11.01 -44.86 2.66
C LEU A 515 11.77 -44.87 1.33
N GLU A 516 12.50 -45.97 1.13
CA GLU A 516 13.10 -46.40 -0.12
C GLU A 516 12.02 -46.71 -1.16
N ASN A 517 12.39 -46.54 -2.44
CA ASN A 517 11.66 -47.01 -3.61
C ASN A 517 11.23 -48.49 -3.48
N PRO A 518 9.93 -48.81 -3.58
CA PRO A 518 9.52 -50.14 -3.99
C PRO A 518 9.57 -50.23 -5.52
N SER A 519 10.63 -50.85 -5.99
CA SER A 519 10.69 -51.44 -7.33
C SER A 519 9.55 -52.46 -7.49
N LEU A 520 8.77 -52.33 -8.57
CA LEU A 520 7.84 -53.38 -9.01
C LEU A 520 8.41 -54.13 -10.22
N PRO A 521 8.19 -55.45 -10.31
CA PRO A 521 9.10 -56.38 -10.95
C PRO A 521 8.88 -56.50 -12.46
N GLY A 522 9.98 -56.67 -13.18
CA GLY A 522 9.96 -57.03 -14.59
C GLY A 522 9.29 -58.39 -14.82
N LYS A 523 8.44 -58.46 -15.86
CA LYS A 523 8.13 -59.71 -16.56
C LYS A 523 8.36 -59.52 -18.05
N ALA A 524 9.12 -60.46 -18.59
CA ALA A 524 9.53 -60.57 -19.96
C ALA A 524 8.39 -60.97 -20.91
N GLY A 525 8.45 -60.45 -22.14
CA GLY A 525 8.11 -61.17 -23.37
C GLY A 525 6.64 -61.26 -23.78
N SER A 526 6.23 -60.47 -24.77
CA SER A 526 5.84 -61.01 -26.08
C SER A 526 5.69 -59.88 -27.11
N ARG A 527 6.38 -60.03 -28.24
CA ARG A 527 6.21 -59.21 -29.45
C ARG A 527 4.90 -59.62 -30.10
N LEU A 528 3.86 -58.81 -29.94
CA LEU A 528 2.65 -58.83 -30.77
C LEU A 528 2.06 -57.41 -30.80
N GLY A 529 2.28 -56.73 -31.94
CA GLY A 529 1.33 -55.73 -32.45
C GLY A 529 1.54 -54.26 -32.10
N ASP A 530 2.68 -53.65 -32.43
CA ASP A 530 2.84 -52.18 -32.41
C ASP A 530 1.80 -51.46 -33.30
N HIS A 531 1.25 -52.14 -34.31
CA HIS A 531 0.15 -51.62 -35.13
C HIS A 531 -1.24 -51.65 -34.45
N GLN A 532 -1.49 -52.54 -33.48
CA GLN A 532 -2.76 -52.55 -32.73
C GLN A 532 -2.75 -51.54 -31.57
N ARG A 533 -1.57 -51.27 -30.97
CA ARG A 533 -1.40 -50.24 -29.95
C ARG A 533 -1.50 -48.82 -30.51
N ALA A 534 -0.98 -48.57 -31.72
CA ALA A 534 -1.12 -47.29 -32.40
C ALA A 534 -2.59 -46.99 -32.76
N ASN A 535 -3.33 -47.96 -33.31
CA ASN A 535 -4.76 -47.80 -33.63
C ASN A 535 -5.65 -47.66 -32.39
N MET A 536 -5.33 -48.31 -31.26
CA MET A 536 -6.06 -48.10 -30.00
C MET A 536 -5.79 -46.73 -29.37
N ASN A 537 -4.54 -46.23 -29.44
CA ASN A 537 -4.18 -44.91 -28.93
C ASN A 537 -4.74 -43.76 -29.80
N GLU A 538 -4.85 -43.93 -31.11
CA GLU A 538 -5.51 -42.95 -32.00
C GLU A 538 -7.03 -42.89 -31.75
N HIS A 539 -7.68 -44.03 -31.51
CA HIS A 539 -9.09 -44.06 -31.13
C HIS A 539 -9.34 -43.49 -29.72
N SER A 540 -8.41 -43.64 -28.76
CA SER A 540 -8.54 -43.01 -27.44
C SER A 540 -8.27 -41.50 -27.50
N ASP A 541 -7.26 -41.02 -28.23
CA ASP A 541 -6.99 -39.57 -28.44
C ASP A 541 -8.22 -38.86 -29.04
N ALA A 542 -8.80 -39.41 -30.11
CA ALA A 542 -9.99 -38.84 -30.74
C ALA A 542 -11.19 -38.74 -29.78
N GLN A 543 -11.41 -39.77 -28.95
CA GLN A 543 -12.50 -39.79 -27.95
C GLN A 543 -12.30 -38.77 -26.84
N VAL A 544 -11.06 -38.59 -26.36
CA VAL A 544 -10.74 -37.62 -25.30
C VAL A 544 -10.95 -36.20 -25.80
N ARG A 545 -10.47 -35.88 -27.00
CA ARG A 545 -10.67 -34.57 -27.62
C ARG A 545 -12.15 -34.27 -27.83
N GLN A 546 -12.94 -35.27 -28.26
CA GLN A 546 -14.38 -35.10 -28.40
C GLN A 546 -15.06 -34.75 -27.08
N ARG A 547 -14.59 -35.30 -25.93
CA ARG A 547 -15.08 -34.91 -24.60
C ARG A 547 -14.72 -33.48 -24.26
N ILE A 548 -13.49 -33.05 -24.54
CA ILE A 548 -13.08 -31.65 -24.34
C ILE A 548 -13.96 -30.73 -25.18
N TYR A 549 -14.18 -31.04 -26.47
CA TYR A 549 -15.06 -30.27 -27.33
C TYR A 549 -16.50 -30.18 -26.81
N LYS A 550 -17.02 -31.27 -26.25
CA LYS A 550 -18.37 -31.29 -25.64
C LYS A 550 -18.48 -30.34 -24.44
N ASN A 551 -17.38 -30.16 -23.71
CA ASN A 551 -17.29 -29.32 -22.52
C ASN A 551 -16.80 -27.89 -22.84
N CYS A 552 -16.55 -27.59 -24.12
CA CYS A 552 -16.18 -26.28 -24.63
C CYS A 552 -17.36 -25.61 -25.34
N PHE A 553 -17.68 -24.39 -24.95
CA PHE A 553 -18.59 -23.49 -25.66
C PHE A 553 -17.77 -22.58 -26.56
N GLN A 554 -17.89 -22.79 -27.88
CA GLN A 554 -17.22 -21.96 -28.88
C GLN A 554 -18.20 -20.95 -29.45
N THR A 555 -17.76 -19.72 -29.58
CA THR A 555 -18.49 -18.66 -30.29
C THR A 555 -17.57 -18.07 -31.35
N LYS A 556 -18.11 -17.85 -32.55
CA LYS A 556 -17.43 -17.06 -33.59
C LYS A 556 -17.80 -15.60 -33.38
N GLY A 557 -16.81 -14.73 -33.30
CA GLY A 557 -17.04 -13.30 -33.13
C GLY A 557 -17.63 -12.65 -34.39
N PRO A 558 -17.85 -11.33 -34.37
CA PRO A 558 -18.40 -10.59 -35.52
C PRO A 558 -17.47 -10.57 -36.74
N PHE A 559 -16.22 -10.98 -36.58
CA PHE A 559 -15.23 -11.16 -37.64
C PHE A 559 -14.72 -12.60 -37.60
N ASP A 560 -14.41 -13.19 -38.76
CA ASP A 560 -13.83 -14.54 -38.86
C ASP A 560 -12.46 -14.66 -38.16
N THR A 561 -11.82 -13.52 -37.88
CA THR A 561 -10.53 -13.44 -37.16
C THR A 561 -10.65 -13.43 -35.64
N ILE A 562 -11.88 -13.44 -35.08
CA ILE A 562 -12.15 -13.50 -33.63
C ILE A 562 -12.59 -14.90 -33.25
N HIS A 563 -11.75 -15.55 -32.45
CA HIS A 563 -11.97 -16.89 -31.92
C HIS A 563 -12.21 -16.82 -30.42
N SER A 564 -13.23 -17.49 -29.92
CA SER A 564 -13.42 -17.66 -28.48
C SER A 564 -13.80 -19.08 -28.10
N VAL A 565 -13.41 -19.44 -26.88
CA VAL A 565 -13.74 -20.71 -26.24
C VAL A 565 -13.96 -20.47 -24.75
N SER A 566 -14.95 -21.14 -24.18
CA SER A 566 -15.16 -21.22 -22.73
C SER A 566 -15.31 -22.68 -22.33
N PHE A 567 -14.50 -23.14 -21.39
CA PHE A 567 -14.41 -24.53 -20.95
C PHE A 567 -15.01 -24.67 -19.55
N GLN A 568 -15.96 -25.60 -19.39
CA GLN A 568 -16.49 -26.01 -18.08
C GLN A 568 -16.15 -27.50 -17.87
N PRO A 569 -15.16 -27.83 -17.02
CA PRO A 569 -14.73 -29.21 -16.84
C PRO A 569 -15.78 -30.11 -16.16
N ARG A 570 -16.72 -29.55 -15.38
CA ARG A 570 -17.66 -30.30 -14.53
C ARG A 570 -19.04 -30.38 -15.15
N ASP A 571 -19.51 -31.59 -15.41
CA ASP A 571 -20.79 -31.83 -16.08
C ASP A 571 -22.02 -31.48 -15.20
N TRP A 572 -21.82 -31.32 -13.89
CA TRP A 572 -22.88 -31.03 -12.90
C TRP A 572 -22.97 -29.56 -12.49
N LYS A 573 -22.11 -28.69 -13.04
CA LYS A 573 -22.03 -27.26 -12.72
C LYS A 573 -22.23 -26.45 -14.01
N ASP A 574 -23.02 -25.38 -13.93
CA ASP A 574 -23.13 -24.44 -15.04
C ASP A 574 -21.85 -23.64 -15.19
N ASN A 575 -21.46 -23.35 -16.43
CA ASN A 575 -20.36 -22.43 -16.73
C ASN A 575 -20.70 -21.03 -16.20
N GLN A 576 -19.81 -20.46 -15.40
CA GLN A 576 -19.99 -19.16 -14.75
C GLN A 576 -19.41 -18.01 -15.56
N ASP A 577 -18.48 -18.29 -16.46
CA ASP A 577 -17.84 -17.30 -17.30
C ASP A 577 -18.79 -16.80 -18.39
N ARG A 578 -18.61 -15.54 -18.80
CA ARG A 578 -19.31 -14.94 -19.93
C ARG A 578 -18.33 -14.31 -20.89
N VAL A 579 -18.65 -14.41 -22.16
CA VAL A 579 -17.91 -13.81 -23.27
C VAL A 579 -18.81 -12.80 -23.97
N VAL A 580 -18.26 -11.64 -24.29
CA VAL A 580 -18.91 -10.60 -25.10
C VAL A 580 -18.02 -10.29 -26.29
N THR A 581 -18.58 -10.39 -27.49
CA THR A 581 -17.93 -9.96 -28.73
C THR A 581 -18.93 -9.16 -29.55
N GLU A 582 -18.79 -7.83 -29.56
CA GLU A 582 -19.75 -6.94 -30.22
C GLU A 582 -19.03 -5.96 -31.16
N LYS A 583 -19.58 -5.81 -32.37
CA LYS A 583 -19.21 -4.74 -33.29
C LYS A 583 -20.16 -3.56 -33.09
N TRP A 584 -19.63 -2.36 -32.95
CA TRP A 584 -20.39 -1.14 -32.76
C TRP A 584 -20.12 -0.15 -33.89
N ASP A 585 -21.17 0.53 -34.33
CA ASP A 585 -21.06 1.79 -35.07
C ASP A 585 -21.27 2.93 -34.08
N ILE A 586 -20.23 3.73 -33.85
CA ILE A 586 -20.30 4.91 -33.01
C ILE A 586 -19.94 6.12 -33.86
N CYS A 587 -20.97 6.93 -34.18
CA CYS A 587 -20.84 8.15 -34.97
C CYS A 587 -20.22 7.92 -36.36
N GLY A 588 -20.51 6.79 -37.02
CA GLY A 588 -19.98 6.45 -38.33
C GLY A 588 -18.53 5.95 -38.30
N GLN A 589 -18.04 5.54 -37.12
CA GLN A 589 -16.78 4.83 -36.96
C GLN A 589 -17.04 3.39 -36.52
N GLU A 590 -16.27 2.45 -37.06
CA GLU A 590 -16.31 1.05 -36.65
C GLU A 590 -15.48 0.79 -35.37
N TRP A 591 -16.15 0.24 -34.36
CA TRP A 591 -15.56 -0.15 -33.08
C TRP A 591 -15.81 -1.63 -32.78
N LEU A 592 -14.91 -2.22 -32.01
CA LEU A 592 -14.99 -3.59 -31.51
C LEU A 592 -14.90 -3.60 -30.00
N PHE A 593 -15.82 -4.29 -29.34
CA PHE A 593 -15.83 -4.52 -27.90
C PHE A 593 -15.70 -6.02 -27.62
N LEU A 594 -14.63 -6.38 -26.92
CA LEU A 594 -14.34 -7.74 -26.46
C LEU A 594 -14.33 -7.74 -24.95
N ALA A 595 -15.01 -8.68 -24.29
CA ALA A 595 -14.91 -8.84 -22.84
C ALA A 595 -15.00 -10.30 -22.42
N VAL A 596 -14.21 -10.64 -21.41
CA VAL A 596 -14.37 -11.86 -20.61
C VAL A 596 -14.79 -11.45 -19.20
N LEU A 597 -15.72 -12.21 -18.64
CA LEU A 597 -16.18 -12.05 -17.29
C LEU A 597 -16.09 -13.40 -16.64
N ASP A 598 -15.30 -13.54 -15.59
CA ASP A 598 -15.31 -14.76 -14.80
C ASP A 598 -16.34 -14.60 -13.66
N GLY A 599 -17.23 -15.60 -13.56
CA GLY A 599 -18.32 -15.67 -12.60
C GLY A 599 -17.92 -16.43 -11.34
N SER A 600 -16.74 -16.17 -10.79
CA SER A 600 -16.12 -16.95 -9.71
C SER A 600 -16.73 -16.75 -8.31
N HIS A 601 -17.70 -15.84 -8.12
CA HIS A 601 -18.20 -15.53 -6.78
C HIS A 601 -19.64 -15.96 -6.59
N LEU A 602 -19.82 -17.21 -6.14
CA LEU A 602 -21.07 -17.71 -5.58
C LEU A 602 -22.28 -17.61 -6.55
N GLY A 603 -22.04 -17.66 -7.87
CA GLY A 603 -23.08 -17.78 -8.89
C GLY A 603 -22.80 -17.00 -10.19
N PRO A 604 -23.44 -17.37 -11.32
CA PRO A 604 -23.24 -16.72 -12.63
C PRO A 604 -24.06 -15.43 -12.87
N GLN A 605 -24.89 -15.01 -11.90
CA GLN A 605 -25.93 -14.01 -12.12
C GLN A 605 -25.34 -12.63 -12.44
N THR A 606 -24.34 -12.19 -11.68
CA THR A 606 -23.68 -10.89 -11.93
C THR A 606 -22.93 -10.91 -13.26
N ALA A 607 -22.16 -11.95 -13.57
CA ALA A 607 -21.49 -12.08 -14.88
C ALA A 607 -22.49 -12.02 -16.04
N THR A 608 -23.62 -12.71 -15.92
CA THR A 608 -24.69 -12.73 -16.93
C THR A 608 -25.34 -11.36 -17.12
N TYR A 609 -25.59 -10.63 -16.02
CA TYR A 609 -26.18 -9.30 -16.10
C TYR A 609 -25.20 -8.25 -16.64
N THR A 610 -23.95 -8.29 -16.16
CA THR A 610 -22.87 -7.39 -16.60
C THR A 610 -22.60 -7.56 -18.09
N SER A 611 -22.44 -8.79 -18.58
CA SER A 611 -22.19 -9.08 -20.00
C SER A 611 -23.29 -8.57 -20.94
N ARG A 612 -24.55 -8.53 -20.50
CA ARG A 612 -25.68 -8.04 -21.30
C ARG A 612 -25.88 -6.52 -21.23
N THR A 613 -25.57 -5.91 -20.09
CA THR A 613 -26.05 -4.55 -19.77
C THR A 613 -24.94 -3.51 -19.80
N LEU A 614 -23.75 -3.82 -19.26
CA LEU A 614 -22.62 -2.90 -19.21
C LEU A 614 -22.17 -2.42 -20.61
N PRO A 615 -22.05 -3.28 -21.64
CA PRO A 615 -21.66 -2.86 -23.00
C PRO A 615 -22.59 -1.76 -23.55
N THR A 616 -23.89 -1.88 -23.30
CA THR A 616 -24.89 -0.90 -23.74
C THR A 616 -24.71 0.46 -23.06
N TYR A 617 -24.40 0.49 -21.76
CA TYR A 617 -24.13 1.73 -21.03
C TYR A 617 -22.88 2.43 -21.56
N ILE A 618 -21.78 1.69 -21.72
CA ILE A 618 -20.51 2.19 -22.26
C ILE A 618 -20.74 2.78 -23.65
N ARG A 619 -21.35 2.01 -24.57
CA ARG A 619 -21.61 2.45 -25.95
C ARG A 619 -22.42 3.75 -26.00
N LYS A 620 -23.50 3.86 -25.23
CA LYS A 620 -24.36 5.05 -25.22
C LYS A 620 -23.62 6.29 -24.73
N LYS A 621 -22.77 6.13 -23.72
CA LYS A 621 -22.01 7.22 -23.11
C LYS A 621 -20.88 7.69 -23.99
N LEU A 622 -20.14 6.74 -24.56
CA LEU A 622 -19.08 7.02 -25.51
C LEU A 622 -19.62 7.73 -26.76
N CYS A 623 -20.74 7.27 -27.32
CA CYS A 623 -21.39 7.94 -28.45
C CYS A 623 -21.74 9.40 -28.14
N LYS A 624 -22.34 9.67 -26.97
CA LYS A 624 -22.65 11.04 -26.56
C LYS A 624 -21.38 11.90 -26.37
N TYR A 625 -20.32 11.32 -25.84
CA TYR A 625 -19.03 12.02 -25.67
C TYR A 625 -18.42 12.39 -27.03
N ILE A 626 -18.33 11.42 -27.95
CA ILE A 626 -17.77 11.63 -29.30
C ILE A 626 -18.57 12.68 -30.08
N GLN A 627 -19.91 12.67 -29.98
CA GLN A 627 -20.75 13.72 -30.58
C GLN A 627 -20.40 15.11 -30.05
N GLY A 628 -20.13 15.24 -28.75
CA GLY A 628 -19.70 16.51 -28.14
C GLY A 628 -18.29 16.94 -28.53
N ALA A 629 -17.42 15.99 -28.87
CA ALA A 629 -16.03 16.20 -29.26
C ALA A 629 -15.83 16.49 -30.77
N GLY A 630 -16.90 16.81 -31.51
CA GLY A 630 -16.83 17.07 -32.95
C GLY A 630 -17.27 15.90 -33.83
N GLY A 631 -17.85 14.85 -33.25
CA GLY A 631 -18.50 13.76 -33.97
C GLY A 631 -17.58 12.63 -34.43
N ARG A 632 -16.26 12.74 -34.22
CA ARG A 632 -15.29 11.69 -34.55
C ARG A 632 -14.09 11.72 -33.60
N LEU A 633 -13.55 10.54 -33.29
CA LEU A 633 -12.28 10.39 -32.59
C LEU A 633 -11.25 9.86 -33.60
N ASP A 634 -10.19 10.62 -33.87
CA ASP A 634 -9.17 10.29 -34.85
C ASP A 634 -7.77 10.68 -34.39
N ARG A 635 -6.75 10.36 -35.20
CA ARG A 635 -5.35 10.63 -34.85
C ARG A 635 -5.02 12.11 -34.68
N THR A 636 -5.84 13.03 -35.19
CA THR A 636 -5.59 14.47 -35.05
C THR A 636 -6.04 15.03 -33.71
N ASN A 637 -7.03 14.38 -33.07
CA ASN A 637 -7.62 14.85 -31.81
C ASN A 637 -7.41 13.90 -30.62
N ILE A 638 -6.93 12.67 -30.84
CA ILE A 638 -6.80 11.66 -29.79
C ILE A 638 -5.96 12.12 -28.58
N GLY A 639 -4.88 12.87 -28.82
CA GLY A 639 -4.02 13.37 -27.74
C GLY A 639 -4.71 14.33 -26.76
N GLN A 640 -5.89 14.87 -27.11
CA GLN A 640 -6.71 15.71 -26.23
C GLN A 640 -7.85 14.92 -25.56
N HIS A 641 -8.19 13.74 -26.08
CA HIS A 641 -9.40 13.01 -25.71
C HIS A 641 -9.14 11.64 -25.08
N GLU A 642 -7.94 11.06 -25.23
CA GLU A 642 -7.63 9.73 -24.69
C GLU A 642 -7.87 9.61 -23.19
N GLU A 643 -7.44 10.62 -22.41
CA GLU A 643 -7.55 10.63 -20.96
C GLU A 643 -9.02 10.76 -20.52
N GLU A 644 -9.80 11.55 -21.24
CA GLU A 644 -11.22 11.75 -20.96
C GLU A 644 -12.06 10.51 -21.30
N VAL A 645 -11.73 9.81 -22.40
CA VAL A 645 -12.34 8.50 -22.70
C VAL A 645 -11.94 7.47 -21.65
N THR A 646 -10.69 7.45 -21.21
CA THR A 646 -10.19 6.58 -20.14
C THR A 646 -10.98 6.81 -18.84
N LYS A 647 -11.13 8.07 -18.41
CA LYS A 647 -11.95 8.46 -17.25
C LYS A 647 -13.43 8.09 -17.43
N LEU A 648 -13.97 8.20 -18.63
CA LEU A 648 -15.36 7.83 -18.92
C LEU A 648 -15.57 6.33 -18.71
N LEU A 649 -14.70 5.49 -19.28
CA LEU A 649 -14.77 4.03 -19.13
C LEU A 649 -14.65 3.63 -17.66
N TRP A 650 -13.68 4.21 -16.95
CA TRP A 650 -13.49 4.00 -15.52
C TRP A 650 -14.77 4.31 -14.72
N LYS A 651 -15.36 5.49 -14.97
CA LYS A 651 -16.57 5.95 -14.26
C LYS A 651 -17.79 5.11 -14.55
N GLU A 652 -17.98 4.65 -15.78
CA GLU A 652 -19.18 3.88 -16.15
C GLU A 652 -19.14 2.46 -15.55
N VAL A 653 -17.96 1.84 -15.42
CA VAL A 653 -17.81 0.55 -14.70
C VAL A 653 -18.13 0.72 -13.21
N LEU A 654 -17.51 1.70 -12.54
CA LEU A 654 -17.77 1.94 -11.11
C LEU A 654 -19.24 2.29 -10.84
N LYS A 655 -19.81 3.13 -11.70
CA LYS A 655 -21.23 3.49 -11.60
C LYS A 655 -22.14 2.26 -11.78
N PHE A 656 -21.77 1.34 -12.67
CA PHE A 656 -22.54 0.11 -12.87
C PHE A 656 -22.56 -0.75 -11.60
N ASP A 657 -21.43 -0.90 -10.91
CA ASP A 657 -21.38 -1.59 -9.60
C ASP A 657 -22.25 -0.88 -8.55
N HIS A 658 -22.13 0.45 -8.46
CA HIS A 658 -22.96 1.24 -7.54
C HIS A 658 -24.47 1.08 -7.81
N LEU A 659 -24.88 0.91 -9.07
CA LEU A 659 -26.29 0.66 -9.41
C LEU A 659 -26.77 -0.67 -8.82
N LEU A 660 -25.99 -1.75 -8.91
CA LEU A 660 -26.33 -3.05 -8.32
C LEU A 660 -26.51 -2.94 -6.79
N GLY A 661 -25.56 -2.30 -6.12
CA GLY A 661 -25.62 -2.11 -4.66
C GLY A 661 -26.76 -1.20 -4.22
N ASN A 662 -27.06 -0.15 -4.98
CA ASN A 662 -28.14 0.78 -4.68
C ASN A 662 -29.53 0.17 -4.93
N GLU A 663 -29.67 -0.68 -5.96
CA GLU A 663 -30.90 -1.45 -6.18
C GLU A 663 -31.20 -2.34 -4.98
N LEU A 664 -30.20 -3.06 -4.46
CA LEU A 664 -30.34 -3.88 -3.25
C LEU A 664 -30.71 -3.03 -2.03
N LYS A 665 -29.96 -1.95 -1.76
CA LYS A 665 -30.24 -1.04 -0.62
C LYS A 665 -31.63 -0.41 -0.70
N ARG A 666 -32.16 -0.19 -1.91
CA ARG A 666 -33.50 0.39 -2.11
C ARG A 666 -34.59 -0.60 -1.73
N ILE A 667 -34.44 -1.88 -2.06
CA ILE A 667 -35.44 -2.92 -1.75
C ILE A 667 -35.28 -3.44 -0.32
N CYS A 668 -34.07 -3.44 0.23
CA CYS A 668 -33.76 -3.88 1.59
C CYS A 668 -32.89 -2.85 2.32
N PRO A 669 -33.44 -1.69 2.72
CA PRO A 669 -32.66 -0.64 3.39
C PRO A 669 -32.26 -1.01 4.83
N ARG A 670 -33.00 -1.92 5.47
CA ARG A 670 -32.82 -2.36 6.85
C ARG A 670 -32.90 -3.89 6.93
N PRO A 671 -31.82 -4.61 6.56
CA PRO A 671 -31.78 -6.07 6.67
C PRO A 671 -32.02 -6.59 8.09
N GLU A 672 -31.86 -5.75 9.12
CA GLU A 672 -32.16 -6.08 10.53
C GLU A 672 -33.66 -6.28 10.81
N GLU A 673 -34.54 -5.85 9.89
CA GLU A 673 -35.99 -6.05 10.02
C GLU A 673 -36.44 -7.45 9.58
N LEU A 674 -35.59 -8.22 8.89
CA LEU A 674 -35.83 -9.62 8.55
C LEU A 674 -35.46 -10.46 9.78
N LYS A 675 -36.46 -10.84 10.58
CA LYS A 675 -36.27 -11.42 11.93
C LYS A 675 -36.28 -12.95 11.94
N SER A 676 -36.71 -13.59 10.86
CA SER A 676 -36.70 -15.04 10.71
C SER A 676 -36.19 -15.50 9.34
N GLU A 677 -35.76 -16.75 9.25
CA GLU A 677 -35.38 -17.38 7.99
C GLU A 677 -36.53 -17.39 6.99
N GLU A 678 -37.77 -17.64 7.44
CA GLU A 678 -38.95 -17.64 6.58
C GLU A 678 -39.21 -16.27 5.95
N GLU A 679 -39.08 -15.19 6.73
CA GLU A 679 -39.21 -13.82 6.22
C GLU A 679 -38.12 -13.49 5.19
N ALA A 680 -36.88 -13.88 5.48
CA ALA A 680 -35.75 -13.68 4.57
C ALA A 680 -35.94 -14.46 3.25
N ARG A 681 -36.34 -15.73 3.32
CA ARG A 681 -36.62 -16.56 2.13
C ARG A 681 -37.78 -16.03 1.30
N GLN A 682 -38.87 -15.60 1.94
CA GLN A 682 -39.98 -14.95 1.23
C GLN A 682 -39.54 -13.66 0.53
N PHE A 683 -38.69 -12.85 1.17
CA PHE A 683 -38.12 -11.66 0.56
C PHE A 683 -37.22 -11.99 -0.63
N ILE A 684 -36.35 -13.00 -0.47
CA ILE A 684 -35.48 -13.51 -1.55
C ILE A 684 -36.35 -13.98 -2.71
N ASP A 685 -37.40 -14.77 -2.49
CA ASP A 685 -38.26 -15.26 -3.56
C ASP A 685 -38.98 -14.12 -4.31
N ALA A 686 -39.39 -13.06 -3.61
CA ALA A 686 -40.00 -11.89 -4.21
C ALA A 686 -39.03 -11.02 -5.04
N HIS A 687 -37.73 -11.05 -4.71
CA HIS A 687 -36.70 -10.17 -5.29
C HIS A 687 -35.45 -10.91 -5.78
N ARG A 688 -35.59 -12.19 -6.14
CA ARG A 688 -34.50 -13.16 -6.32
C ARG A 688 -33.39 -12.64 -7.23
N ASP A 689 -33.77 -12.13 -8.40
CA ASP A 689 -32.83 -11.60 -9.40
C ASP A 689 -31.96 -10.46 -8.85
N ILE A 690 -32.54 -9.50 -8.11
CA ILE A 690 -31.77 -8.38 -7.54
C ILE A 690 -30.82 -8.86 -6.45
N VAL A 691 -31.30 -9.77 -5.58
CA VAL A 691 -30.51 -10.29 -4.47
C VAL A 691 -29.35 -11.16 -4.98
N GLU A 692 -29.59 -12.06 -5.92
CA GLU A 692 -28.56 -12.93 -6.50
C GLU A 692 -27.52 -12.13 -7.31
N ARG A 693 -27.93 -11.09 -8.06
CA ARG A 693 -27.01 -10.20 -8.78
C ARG A 693 -26.19 -9.28 -7.86
N ALA A 694 -26.69 -8.98 -6.67
CA ALA A 694 -25.90 -8.24 -5.70
C ALA A 694 -24.98 -9.17 -4.89
N PHE A 695 -25.44 -10.38 -4.59
CA PHE A 695 -24.68 -11.35 -3.83
C PHE A 695 -23.51 -11.93 -4.64
N SER A 696 -23.80 -12.43 -5.84
CA SER A 696 -22.76 -12.96 -6.72
C SER A 696 -21.86 -11.84 -7.22
N GLY A 697 -20.63 -12.20 -7.59
CA GLY A 697 -19.63 -11.27 -8.09
C GLY A 697 -19.02 -11.75 -9.39
N THR A 698 -18.39 -10.84 -10.11
CA THR A 698 -17.70 -11.16 -11.36
C THR A 698 -16.48 -10.28 -11.55
N THR A 699 -15.43 -10.88 -12.08
CA THR A 699 -14.27 -10.17 -12.61
C THR A 699 -14.59 -9.71 -14.03
N LEU A 700 -13.87 -8.71 -14.54
CA LEU A 700 -14.10 -8.14 -15.86
C LEU A 700 -12.76 -7.78 -16.49
N ALA A 701 -12.47 -8.36 -17.65
CA ALA A 701 -11.44 -7.83 -18.54
C ALA A 701 -12.09 -7.49 -19.88
N PHE A 702 -11.92 -6.26 -20.36
CA PHE A 702 -12.43 -5.87 -21.67
C PHE A 702 -11.42 -5.06 -22.49
N ALA A 703 -11.54 -5.16 -23.80
CA ALA A 703 -10.84 -4.33 -24.77
C ALA A 703 -11.86 -3.64 -25.67
N LEU A 704 -11.77 -2.31 -25.74
CA LEU A 704 -12.55 -1.47 -26.63
C LEU A 704 -11.62 -0.89 -27.70
N ILE A 705 -11.87 -1.22 -28.96
CA ILE A 705 -10.98 -0.88 -30.06
C ILE A 705 -11.73 -0.05 -31.11
N ASN A 706 -11.19 1.09 -31.48
CA ASN A 706 -11.56 1.80 -32.70
C ASN A 706 -10.76 1.18 -33.86
N ILE A 707 -11.43 0.40 -34.70
CA ILE A 707 -10.76 -0.37 -35.76
C ILE A 707 -10.17 0.56 -36.81
N GLU A 708 -10.94 1.57 -37.24
CA GLU A 708 -10.54 2.51 -38.29
C GLU A 708 -9.28 3.29 -37.93
N GLN A 709 -9.14 3.69 -36.66
CA GLN A 709 -8.04 4.51 -36.19
C GLN A 709 -6.94 3.70 -35.50
N ARG A 710 -7.15 2.39 -35.32
CA ARG A 710 -6.22 1.46 -34.65
C ARG A 710 -5.91 1.92 -33.21
N LEU A 711 -6.93 2.32 -32.47
CA LEU A 711 -6.82 2.83 -31.09
C LEU A 711 -7.53 1.88 -30.13
N SER A 712 -6.94 1.61 -28.96
CA SER A 712 -7.54 0.69 -27.99
C SER A 712 -7.52 1.18 -26.55
N TRP A 713 -8.54 0.78 -25.80
CA TRP A 713 -8.60 0.89 -24.34
C TRP A 713 -8.83 -0.50 -23.77
N ALA A 714 -7.92 -0.95 -22.92
CA ALA A 714 -8.06 -2.17 -22.15
C ALA A 714 -8.42 -1.83 -20.71
N ALA A 715 -9.32 -2.59 -20.09
CA ALA A 715 -9.71 -2.38 -18.70
C ALA A 715 -9.85 -3.70 -17.95
N GLY A 716 -9.53 -3.68 -16.66
CA GLY A 716 -9.55 -4.84 -15.76
C GLY A 716 -10.21 -4.53 -14.41
N VAL A 717 -11.04 -5.44 -13.91
CA VAL A 717 -11.55 -5.51 -12.54
C VAL A 717 -11.34 -6.95 -12.07
N GLY A 718 -10.54 -7.15 -11.02
CA GLY A 718 -10.13 -8.48 -10.58
C GLY A 718 -8.92 -9.01 -11.33
N ASP A 719 -8.87 -10.32 -11.52
CA ASP A 719 -7.73 -11.11 -12.00
C ASP A 719 -7.93 -11.71 -13.42
N SER A 720 -8.97 -11.30 -14.14
CA SER A 720 -9.02 -11.51 -15.59
C SER A 720 -8.02 -10.61 -16.33
N SER A 721 -7.58 -11.04 -17.51
CA SER A 721 -6.43 -10.44 -18.20
C SER A 721 -6.73 -10.02 -19.64
N VAL A 722 -6.12 -8.92 -20.07
CA VAL A 722 -6.02 -8.49 -21.48
C VAL A 722 -4.55 -8.48 -21.89
N GLY A 723 -4.22 -9.17 -22.98
CA GLY A 723 -2.86 -9.31 -23.49
C GLY A 723 -2.72 -8.93 -24.97
N LEU A 724 -1.50 -8.52 -25.33
CA LEU A 724 -1.08 -8.25 -26.70
C LEU A 724 0.16 -9.10 -27.03
N ALA A 725 0.06 -9.98 -28.01
CA ALA A 725 1.17 -10.75 -28.54
C ALA A 725 1.76 -10.02 -29.74
N THR A 726 3.04 -9.67 -29.68
CA THR A 726 3.77 -8.98 -30.75
C THR A 726 4.99 -9.80 -31.14
N THR A 727 5.29 -9.88 -32.43
CA THR A 727 6.48 -10.60 -32.92
C THR A 727 7.63 -9.61 -33.10
N GLY A 728 8.76 -9.88 -32.44
CA GLY A 728 9.98 -9.09 -32.55
C GLY A 728 10.69 -9.31 -33.89
N PRO A 729 11.67 -8.44 -34.23
CA PRO A 729 12.49 -8.61 -35.44
C PRO A 729 13.30 -9.91 -35.48
N ASP A 730 13.56 -10.50 -34.31
CA ASP A 730 14.24 -11.79 -34.12
C ASP A 730 13.30 -13.00 -34.30
N GLY A 731 12.02 -12.77 -34.61
CA GLY A 731 10.99 -13.79 -34.76
C GLY A 731 10.39 -14.29 -33.45
N LYS A 732 10.89 -13.81 -32.29
CA LYS A 732 10.34 -14.20 -30.99
C LYS A 732 9.07 -13.44 -30.69
N VAL A 733 8.12 -14.09 -30.01
CA VAL A 733 6.86 -13.46 -29.60
C VAL A 733 6.99 -12.92 -28.19
N LEU A 734 6.58 -11.67 -27.99
CA LEU A 734 6.49 -11.00 -26.70
C LEU A 734 5.02 -10.76 -26.36
N GLY A 735 4.59 -11.27 -25.22
CA GLY A 735 3.30 -10.98 -24.60
C GLY A 735 3.38 -9.75 -23.70
N ARG A 736 2.43 -8.84 -23.85
CA ARG A 736 2.30 -7.64 -22.99
C ARG A 736 0.91 -7.56 -22.38
N ARG A 737 0.85 -7.44 -21.05
CA ARG A 737 -0.39 -7.20 -20.30
C ARG A 737 -0.88 -5.76 -20.46
N LEU A 738 -2.15 -5.58 -20.81
CA LEU A 738 -2.76 -4.27 -21.07
C LEU A 738 -3.68 -3.77 -19.95
N CYS A 739 -4.03 -4.60 -18.97
CA CYS A 739 -4.76 -4.21 -17.76
C CYS A 739 -3.99 -4.61 -16.50
N ASP A 740 -4.27 -3.96 -15.37
CA ASP A 740 -3.66 -4.35 -14.10
C ASP A 740 -4.33 -5.62 -13.54
N PHE A 741 -3.56 -6.42 -12.80
CA PHE A 741 -3.96 -7.74 -12.30
C PHE A 741 -4.24 -7.67 -10.79
N HIS A 742 -5.50 -7.54 -10.41
CA HIS A 742 -5.90 -7.21 -9.04
C HIS A 742 -6.06 -8.44 -8.14
N THR A 743 -4.93 -8.97 -7.67
CA THR A 743 -4.88 -10.07 -6.69
C THR A 743 -4.16 -9.64 -5.43
N PHE A 744 -4.36 -10.34 -4.31
CA PHE A 744 -3.60 -10.09 -3.08
C PHE A 744 -2.12 -10.51 -3.16
N LYS A 745 -1.71 -11.13 -4.27
CA LYS A 745 -0.30 -11.31 -4.61
C LYS A 745 0.35 -10.01 -5.09
N ASP A 746 -0.44 -9.07 -5.60
CA ASP A 746 0.03 -7.71 -5.86
C ASP A 746 0.19 -6.98 -4.51
N PRO A 747 1.41 -6.55 -4.17
CA PRO A 747 1.66 -5.75 -2.97
C PRO A 747 0.69 -4.56 -2.87
N GLN A 748 0.41 -3.85 -3.96
CA GLN A 748 -0.43 -2.65 -3.90
C GLN A 748 -1.87 -2.96 -3.47
N GLU A 749 -2.46 -4.06 -3.96
CA GLU A 749 -3.80 -4.49 -3.54
C GLU A 749 -3.82 -5.00 -2.10
N TYR A 750 -2.80 -5.76 -1.70
CA TYR A 750 -2.63 -6.21 -0.32
C TYR A 750 -2.58 -5.02 0.64
N PHE A 751 -1.76 -4.01 0.33
CA PHE A 751 -1.67 -2.79 1.15
C PHE A 751 -2.95 -1.98 1.11
N ARG A 752 -3.56 -1.77 -0.06
CA ARG A 752 -4.82 -1.03 -0.16
C ARG A 752 -5.85 -1.57 0.82
N VAL A 753 -6.00 -2.89 0.90
CA VAL A 753 -6.93 -3.53 1.86
C VAL A 753 -6.42 -3.40 3.29
N CYS A 754 -5.20 -3.83 3.62
CA CYS A 754 -4.65 -3.75 4.97
C CYS A 754 -4.73 -2.34 5.57
N MET A 755 -4.49 -1.31 4.76
CA MET A 755 -4.49 0.10 5.17
C MET A 755 -5.89 0.68 5.35
N SER A 756 -6.91 0.07 4.73
CA SER A 756 -8.31 0.53 4.80
C SER A 756 -9.04 0.02 6.04
N HIS A 757 -8.46 -0.94 6.77
CA HIS A 757 -9.07 -1.60 7.92
C HIS A 757 -8.23 -1.42 9.19
N HIS A 758 -8.85 -1.55 10.36
CA HIS A 758 -8.17 -1.34 11.63
C HIS A 758 -7.20 -2.50 11.92
N THR A 759 -6.03 -2.23 12.51
CA THR A 759 -5.00 -3.26 12.80
C THR A 759 -5.49 -4.39 13.71
N ALA A 760 -6.50 -4.10 14.55
CA ALA A 760 -7.17 -5.08 15.41
C ALA A 760 -7.99 -6.14 14.63
N GLU A 761 -8.25 -5.93 13.34
CA GLU A 761 -8.93 -6.91 12.46
C GLU A 761 -7.95 -7.94 11.87
N ASN A 762 -6.64 -7.81 12.15
CA ASN A 762 -5.64 -8.74 11.64
C ASN A 762 -5.66 -10.10 12.36
N PRO A 763 -5.41 -11.21 11.65
CA PRO A 763 -5.05 -11.26 10.23
C PRO A 763 -6.27 -11.14 9.29
N LEU A 764 -6.20 -10.20 8.34
CA LEU A 764 -7.20 -10.03 7.28
C LEU A 764 -7.10 -11.09 6.18
N PHE A 765 -5.96 -11.77 6.07
CA PHE A 765 -5.69 -12.78 5.05
C PHE A 765 -5.36 -14.12 5.70
N ASP A 766 -5.78 -15.22 5.07
CA ASP A 766 -5.31 -16.56 5.44
C ASP A 766 -4.00 -16.93 4.72
N TRP A 767 -3.53 -18.16 4.95
CA TRP A 767 -2.29 -18.68 4.37
C TRP A 767 -2.34 -18.84 2.84
N ASP A 768 -3.52 -18.80 2.24
CA ASP A 768 -3.77 -18.93 0.80
C ASP A 768 -4.04 -17.57 0.13
N ASP A 769 -3.63 -16.47 0.77
CA ASP A 769 -3.85 -15.09 0.33
C ASP A 769 -5.34 -14.72 0.18
N ARG A 770 -6.27 -15.39 0.92
CA ARG A 770 -7.71 -15.10 0.85
C ARG A 770 -8.14 -14.11 1.93
N ILE A 771 -8.82 -13.05 1.53
CA ILE A 771 -9.38 -12.05 2.44
C ILE A 771 -10.48 -12.66 3.32
N LEU A 772 -10.35 -12.47 4.64
CA LEU A 772 -11.12 -13.07 5.73
C LEU A 772 -11.14 -14.62 5.70
N GLY A 773 -10.23 -15.24 4.94
CA GLY A 773 -10.23 -16.66 4.59
C GLY A 773 -11.40 -17.06 3.69
N TRP A 774 -11.93 -16.11 2.90
CA TRP A 774 -13.07 -16.33 2.02
C TRP A 774 -12.73 -16.18 0.54
N MET A 775 -12.23 -15.01 0.11
CA MET A 775 -12.07 -14.67 -1.32
C MET A 775 -10.61 -14.37 -1.70
N SER A 776 -10.16 -14.84 -2.86
CA SER A 776 -8.81 -14.59 -3.41
C SER A 776 -8.70 -13.31 -4.26
N VAL A 777 -9.84 -12.71 -4.62
CA VAL A 777 -9.91 -11.57 -5.54
C VAL A 777 -9.98 -10.25 -4.76
N ALA A 778 -9.18 -9.27 -5.15
CA ALA A 778 -9.14 -7.96 -4.48
C ALA A 778 -10.23 -7.00 -4.96
N ARG A 779 -10.69 -7.15 -6.21
CA ARG A 779 -11.70 -6.29 -6.84
C ARG A 779 -12.70 -7.10 -7.67
N ALA A 780 -14.00 -6.81 -7.56
CA ALA A 780 -15.03 -7.43 -8.39
C ALA A 780 -16.25 -6.52 -8.55
N ILE A 781 -17.02 -6.71 -9.62
CA ILE A 781 -18.38 -6.14 -9.77
C ILE A 781 -19.34 -7.07 -9.04
N GLY A 782 -20.30 -6.54 -8.28
CA GLY A 782 -21.15 -7.33 -7.38
C GLY A 782 -20.45 -7.68 -6.07
N GLY A 783 -20.66 -8.88 -5.54
CA GLY A 783 -19.96 -9.35 -4.33
C GLY A 783 -20.29 -8.54 -3.07
N PHE A 784 -21.53 -8.04 -2.96
CA PHE A 784 -21.90 -7.09 -1.91
C PHE A 784 -21.87 -7.67 -0.49
N ALA A 785 -21.70 -8.99 -0.34
CA ALA A 785 -21.43 -9.62 0.94
C ALA A 785 -20.16 -9.06 1.62
N LEU A 786 -19.14 -8.67 0.84
CA LEU A 786 -17.90 -8.07 1.35
C LEU A 786 -17.86 -6.54 1.22
N LYS A 787 -18.87 -5.93 0.59
CA LYS A 787 -18.96 -4.46 0.38
C LYS A 787 -19.91 -3.77 1.36
N LEU A 788 -20.83 -4.51 1.97
CA LEU A 788 -21.86 -4.00 2.87
C LEU A 788 -21.67 -4.51 4.29
N ARG A 789 -22.32 -3.83 5.25
CA ARG A 789 -22.34 -4.23 6.66
C ARG A 789 -22.79 -5.68 6.86
N SER A 790 -22.24 -6.34 7.86
CA SER A 790 -22.47 -7.76 8.18
C SER A 790 -23.95 -8.17 8.30
N ALA A 791 -24.84 -7.24 8.64
CA ALA A 791 -26.28 -7.48 8.68
C ALA A 791 -26.88 -7.98 7.35
N TYR A 792 -26.34 -7.57 6.19
CA TYR A 792 -26.78 -8.11 4.90
C TYR A 792 -26.40 -9.58 4.74
N LEU A 793 -25.19 -9.96 5.17
CA LEU A 793 -24.78 -11.37 5.15
C LEU A 793 -25.60 -12.18 6.17
N ALA A 794 -25.79 -11.64 7.37
CA ALA A 794 -26.47 -12.31 8.47
C ALA A 794 -27.97 -12.48 8.29
N ASN A 795 -28.67 -11.52 7.68
CA ASN A 795 -30.14 -11.57 7.66
C ASN A 795 -30.73 -11.80 6.28
N LEU A 796 -29.91 -11.77 5.22
CA LEU A 796 -30.37 -11.93 3.84
C LEU A 796 -29.54 -12.97 3.08
N PHE A 797 -28.25 -12.72 2.85
CA PHE A 797 -27.48 -13.54 1.91
C PHE A 797 -27.23 -14.97 2.38
N GLN A 798 -27.11 -15.23 3.69
CA GLN A 798 -26.90 -16.60 4.20
C GLN A 798 -28.06 -17.57 3.89
N TYR A 799 -29.24 -17.05 3.53
CA TYR A 799 -30.43 -17.85 3.22
C TYR A 799 -30.65 -18.08 1.72
N LEU A 800 -29.72 -17.62 0.87
CA LEU A 800 -29.73 -18.00 -0.54
C LEU A 800 -29.42 -19.50 -0.69
N ASP A 801 -29.97 -20.12 -1.74
CA ASP A 801 -29.78 -21.54 -2.04
C ASP A 801 -28.38 -21.83 -2.65
N PHE A 802 -27.33 -21.29 -2.03
CA PHE A 802 -25.93 -21.50 -2.39
C PHE A 802 -25.21 -22.32 -1.33
N LYS A 803 -24.54 -23.39 -1.76
CA LYS A 803 -23.68 -24.20 -0.87
C LYS A 803 -22.33 -23.51 -0.73
N CYS A 804 -22.08 -22.91 0.43
CA CYS A 804 -20.78 -22.38 0.82
C CYS A 804 -20.16 -23.30 1.88
N GLU A 805 -18.91 -23.72 1.67
CA GLU A 805 -18.12 -24.46 2.66
C GLU A 805 -16.81 -23.69 2.91
N PRO A 806 -16.53 -23.23 4.14
CA PRO A 806 -17.38 -23.21 5.35
C PRO A 806 -18.73 -22.46 5.18
N PRO A 807 -19.75 -22.72 6.03
CA PRO A 807 -21.04 -22.04 5.94
C PRO A 807 -20.88 -20.53 6.13
N MET A 808 -21.76 -19.74 5.50
CA MET A 808 -21.67 -18.26 5.51
C MET A 808 -21.68 -17.66 6.93
N SER A 809 -22.31 -18.35 7.88
CA SER A 809 -22.32 -17.97 9.30
C SER A 809 -20.93 -17.87 9.92
N THR A 810 -19.94 -18.58 9.39
CA THR A 810 -18.52 -18.48 9.83
C THR A 810 -17.89 -17.14 9.47
N TYR A 811 -18.38 -16.44 8.44
CA TYR A 811 -17.81 -15.18 7.96
C TYR A 811 -18.49 -13.94 8.54
N ILE A 812 -19.75 -14.03 8.98
CA ILE A 812 -20.50 -12.93 9.60
C ILE A 812 -19.68 -12.16 10.66
N PRO A 813 -19.07 -12.81 11.69
CA PRO A 813 -18.34 -12.08 12.72
C PRO A 813 -17.02 -11.46 12.23
N LYS A 814 -16.52 -11.88 11.06
CA LYS A 814 -15.29 -11.34 10.47
C LYS A 814 -15.52 -10.05 9.68
N ILE A 815 -16.76 -9.74 9.33
CA ILE A 815 -17.12 -8.53 8.58
C ILE A 815 -17.37 -7.39 9.57
N ILE A 816 -16.35 -6.57 9.79
CA ILE A 816 -16.32 -5.49 10.79
C ILE A 816 -16.36 -4.12 10.10
N SER A 817 -15.43 -3.84 9.19
CA SER A 817 -15.26 -2.53 8.53
C SER A 817 -15.32 -2.60 6.99
N PRO A 818 -16.40 -3.13 6.38
CA PRO A 818 -16.53 -3.15 4.92
C PRO A 818 -16.47 -1.73 4.31
N PRO A 819 -16.02 -1.57 3.06
CA PRO A 819 -15.84 -2.64 2.06
C PRO A 819 -14.45 -3.29 2.08
N TYR A 820 -14.42 -4.63 2.12
CA TYR A 820 -13.22 -5.46 1.97
C TYR A 820 -12.85 -5.68 0.48
N MET A 821 -13.80 -5.46 -0.42
CA MET A 821 -13.66 -5.61 -1.87
C MET A 821 -14.24 -4.37 -2.58
N ILE A 822 -13.63 -3.93 -3.67
CA ILE A 822 -14.10 -2.76 -4.45
C ILE A 822 -14.29 -3.12 -5.93
N ALA A 823 -14.85 -2.22 -6.73
CA ALA A 823 -15.09 -2.43 -8.17
C ALA A 823 -14.35 -1.42 -9.07
N GLU A 824 -13.36 -0.70 -8.53
CA GLU A 824 -12.58 0.28 -9.27
C GLU A 824 -11.74 -0.42 -10.36
N PRO A 825 -11.94 -0.09 -11.65
CA PRO A 825 -11.20 -0.72 -12.73
C PRO A 825 -9.82 -0.09 -12.93
N SER A 826 -8.88 -0.85 -13.49
CA SER A 826 -7.75 -0.28 -14.24
C SER A 826 -8.21 -0.01 -15.67
N VAL A 827 -7.77 1.09 -16.28
CA VAL A 827 -8.07 1.41 -17.69
C VAL A 827 -6.81 1.98 -18.34
N ARG A 828 -6.37 1.39 -19.45
CA ARG A 828 -5.15 1.78 -20.17
C ARG A 828 -5.44 1.99 -21.65
N PHE A 829 -5.01 3.13 -22.16
CA PHE A 829 -4.99 3.41 -23.59
C PHE A 829 -3.75 2.81 -24.26
N THR A 830 -3.89 2.34 -25.49
CA THR A 830 -2.78 1.84 -26.31
C THR A 830 -3.03 2.14 -27.80
N ASP A 831 -2.09 2.84 -28.44
CA ASP A 831 -2.05 2.99 -29.90
C ASP A 831 -1.59 1.67 -30.54
N LEU A 832 -2.46 1.05 -31.34
CA LEU A 832 -2.20 -0.22 -32.01
C LEU A 832 -1.56 -0.07 -33.39
N GLN A 833 -1.46 1.16 -33.93
CA GLN A 833 -0.88 1.40 -35.26
C GLN A 833 0.51 0.81 -35.46
N PRO A 834 1.46 0.91 -34.50
CA PRO A 834 2.78 0.33 -34.68
C PRO A 834 2.79 -1.19 -34.79
N PHE A 835 1.69 -1.85 -34.39
CA PHE A 835 1.60 -3.32 -34.27
C PHE A 835 0.64 -3.95 -35.28
N TRP A 836 -0.12 -3.15 -36.03
CA TRP A 836 -1.27 -3.63 -36.81
C TRP A 836 -0.94 -4.59 -37.97
N GLU A 837 0.30 -4.59 -38.48
CA GLU A 837 0.68 -5.32 -39.70
C GLU A 837 1.73 -6.42 -39.45
N ASN A 838 2.02 -6.75 -38.18
CA ASN A 838 3.12 -7.66 -37.81
C ASN A 838 2.64 -8.97 -37.15
N GLY A 839 1.50 -9.51 -37.60
CA GLY A 839 0.92 -10.75 -37.05
C GLY A 839 0.47 -10.66 -35.59
N THR A 840 0.28 -9.44 -35.09
CA THR A 840 -0.11 -9.14 -33.72
C THR A 840 -1.47 -9.71 -33.38
N LYS A 841 -1.58 -10.25 -32.16
CA LYS A 841 -2.82 -10.83 -31.65
C LYS A 841 -3.18 -10.18 -30.33
N LEU A 842 -4.43 -9.76 -30.21
CA LEU A 842 -5.00 -9.30 -28.95
C LEU A 842 -5.82 -10.44 -28.36
N PHE A 843 -5.61 -10.74 -27.09
CA PHE A 843 -6.29 -11.85 -26.42
C PHE A 843 -6.76 -11.45 -25.04
N LEU A 844 -7.84 -12.06 -24.59
CA LEU A 844 -8.42 -11.88 -23.27
C LEU A 844 -8.65 -13.25 -22.66
N TYR A 845 -8.43 -13.39 -21.35
CA TYR A 845 -8.73 -14.64 -20.67
C TYR A 845 -9.11 -14.45 -19.20
N THR A 846 -9.78 -15.45 -18.64
CA THR A 846 -10.06 -15.59 -17.21
C THR A 846 -8.94 -16.32 -16.47
N ASP A 847 -8.91 -16.20 -15.14
CA ASP A 847 -7.85 -16.71 -14.26
C ASP A 847 -7.65 -18.24 -14.33
N GLY A 848 -8.62 -18.98 -14.85
CA GLY A 848 -8.47 -20.38 -15.22
C GLY A 848 -7.24 -20.65 -16.11
N VAL A 849 -6.85 -19.70 -16.95
CA VAL A 849 -5.58 -19.77 -17.72
C VAL A 849 -4.37 -19.68 -16.80
N ASP A 850 -4.36 -18.73 -15.86
CA ASP A 850 -3.26 -18.58 -14.89
C ASP A 850 -3.11 -19.86 -14.05
N ASN A 851 -4.23 -20.49 -13.64
CA ASN A 851 -4.25 -21.77 -12.92
C ASN A 851 -3.67 -22.93 -13.75
N LEU A 852 -4.00 -23.01 -15.04
CA LEU A 852 -3.49 -24.04 -15.95
C LEU A 852 -2.00 -23.86 -16.25
N VAL A 853 -1.52 -22.62 -16.40
CA VAL A 853 -0.09 -22.32 -16.62
C VAL A 853 0.74 -22.55 -15.35
N ASP A 854 0.21 -22.22 -14.18
CA ASP A 854 0.91 -22.44 -12.90
C ASP A 854 1.06 -23.93 -12.58
N GLY A 855 0.02 -24.72 -12.84
CA GLY A 855 0.02 -26.18 -12.73
C GLY A 855 0.05 -26.74 -11.30
N SER A 856 0.23 -25.92 -10.27
CA SER A 856 0.43 -26.37 -8.87
C SER A 856 -0.80 -27.00 -8.22
N LEU A 857 -2.00 -26.72 -8.76
CA LEU A 857 -3.28 -27.32 -8.36
C LEU A 857 -3.72 -28.47 -9.28
N LEU A 858 -2.87 -28.89 -10.21
CA LEU A 858 -3.22 -29.83 -11.27
C LEU A 858 -2.14 -30.87 -11.51
N PHE A 859 -1.15 -30.52 -12.33
CA PHE A 859 -0.19 -31.46 -12.91
C PHE A 859 1.13 -31.52 -12.13
N THR A 860 1.45 -30.49 -11.34
CA THR A 860 2.66 -30.41 -10.52
C THR A 860 2.34 -29.97 -9.09
N PRO A 861 1.67 -30.84 -8.29
CA PRO A 861 1.20 -30.48 -6.95
C PRO A 861 2.26 -29.79 -6.10
N GLN A 862 1.91 -28.64 -5.51
CA GLN A 862 2.77 -27.83 -4.63
C GLN A 862 4.04 -27.25 -5.27
N LYS A 863 4.15 -27.31 -6.60
CA LYS A 863 5.24 -26.70 -7.36
C LYS A 863 4.67 -25.76 -8.43
N SER A 864 4.66 -24.47 -8.11
CA SER A 864 4.34 -23.39 -9.05
C SER A 864 5.36 -23.36 -10.19
N SER A 865 4.89 -23.10 -11.41
CA SER A 865 5.77 -22.93 -12.57
C SER A 865 6.53 -21.60 -12.54
N GLY A 866 5.99 -20.58 -11.84
CA GLY A 866 6.54 -19.22 -11.79
C GLY A 866 6.55 -18.48 -13.14
N ALA A 867 5.92 -19.05 -14.18
CA ALA A 867 5.88 -18.49 -15.52
C ALA A 867 4.82 -17.37 -15.61
N ASP A 868 5.05 -16.40 -16.51
CA ASP A 868 4.04 -15.38 -16.83
C ASP A 868 3.00 -15.94 -17.81
N PRO A 869 1.72 -16.09 -17.40
CA PRO A 869 0.69 -16.66 -18.27
C PRO A 869 0.43 -15.83 -19.53
N ILE A 870 0.64 -14.51 -19.49
CA ILE A 870 0.53 -13.65 -20.69
C ILE A 870 1.56 -14.04 -21.74
N GLN A 871 2.80 -14.30 -21.31
CA GLN A 871 3.88 -14.71 -22.20
C GLN A 871 3.62 -16.10 -22.77
N ILE A 872 3.19 -17.06 -21.94
CA ILE A 872 2.87 -18.42 -22.39
C ILE A 872 1.73 -18.44 -23.42
N VAL A 873 0.65 -17.69 -23.19
CA VAL A 873 -0.44 -17.58 -24.16
C VAL A 873 0.05 -16.92 -25.45
N ALA A 874 0.88 -15.88 -25.37
CA ALA A 874 1.45 -15.23 -26.54
C ALA A 874 2.32 -16.20 -27.37
N GLU A 875 3.16 -17.00 -26.73
CA GLU A 875 3.99 -18.01 -27.37
C GLU A 875 3.18 -19.18 -27.97
N LEU A 876 2.10 -19.62 -27.31
CA LEU A 876 1.16 -20.62 -27.88
C LEU A 876 0.42 -20.08 -29.11
N LEU A 877 0.25 -18.77 -29.21
CA LEU A 877 -0.34 -18.09 -30.36
C LEU A 877 0.64 -17.83 -31.51
N ALA A 878 1.94 -18.04 -31.27
CA ALA A 878 2.99 -17.91 -32.27
C ALA A 878 2.85 -18.94 -33.40
N THR A 879 3.52 -18.66 -34.53
CA THR A 879 3.65 -19.62 -35.63
C THR A 879 4.62 -20.74 -35.25
N ASP A 880 5.76 -20.36 -34.67
CA ASP A 880 6.77 -21.26 -34.12
C ASP A 880 6.75 -21.17 -32.59
N ILE A 881 6.46 -22.30 -31.94
CA ILE A 881 6.27 -22.36 -30.49
C ILE A 881 7.64 -22.53 -29.81
N ASP A 882 7.96 -21.67 -28.86
CA ASP A 882 9.21 -21.76 -28.11
C ASP A 882 9.26 -23.08 -27.29
N PRO A 883 10.36 -23.86 -27.37
CA PRO A 883 10.51 -25.07 -26.55
C PRO A 883 10.35 -24.85 -25.04
N HIS A 884 10.56 -23.61 -24.56
CA HIS A 884 10.32 -23.23 -23.17
C HIS A 884 8.86 -23.46 -22.74
N VAL A 885 7.87 -23.26 -23.62
CA VAL A 885 6.45 -23.52 -23.33
C VAL A 885 6.24 -24.97 -22.93
N GLU A 886 6.85 -25.91 -23.65
CA GLU A 886 6.74 -27.34 -23.34
C GLU A 886 7.39 -27.70 -21.99
N GLN A 887 8.44 -26.97 -21.61
CA GLN A 887 9.09 -27.13 -20.30
C GLN A 887 8.21 -26.61 -19.16
N VAL A 888 7.56 -25.46 -19.35
CA VAL A 888 6.66 -24.84 -18.36
C VAL A 888 5.42 -25.71 -18.17
N LEU A 889 4.74 -26.09 -19.25
CA LEU A 889 3.54 -26.92 -19.20
C LEU A 889 3.86 -28.37 -18.80
N GLY A 890 5.09 -28.84 -19.05
CA GLY A 890 5.55 -30.18 -18.72
C GLY A 890 5.02 -31.28 -19.65
N HIS A 891 4.58 -30.92 -20.85
CA HIS A 891 4.17 -31.85 -21.91
C HIS A 891 4.47 -31.27 -23.29
N LYS A 892 4.38 -32.12 -24.32
CA LYS A 892 4.55 -31.69 -25.71
C LYS A 892 3.32 -30.91 -26.20
N VAL A 893 3.57 -29.83 -26.91
CA VAL A 893 2.55 -28.97 -27.50
C VAL A 893 2.12 -29.53 -28.85
N GLU A 894 0.86 -29.36 -29.20
CA GLU A 894 0.29 -29.66 -30.50
C GLU A 894 -0.08 -28.36 -31.23
N PRO A 895 0.74 -27.94 -32.21
CA PRO A 895 0.38 -26.83 -33.08
C PRO A 895 -0.92 -27.15 -33.83
N ARG A 896 -1.87 -26.21 -33.82
CA ARG A 896 -3.22 -26.39 -34.41
C ARG A 896 -4.02 -27.54 -33.78
N TRP A 897 -4.07 -27.58 -32.45
CA TRP A 897 -4.82 -28.57 -31.69
C TRP A 897 -6.28 -28.70 -32.16
N SER A 898 -6.89 -27.60 -32.60
CA SER A 898 -8.27 -27.54 -33.06
C SER A 898 -8.54 -28.20 -34.43
N ARG A 899 -7.49 -28.56 -35.17
CA ARG A 899 -7.53 -29.24 -36.48
C ARG A 899 -8.50 -28.53 -37.44
N GLU A 900 -9.50 -29.24 -37.95
CA GLU A 900 -10.48 -28.76 -38.95
C GLU A 900 -11.37 -27.62 -38.44
N ASN A 901 -11.42 -27.38 -37.12
CA ASN A 901 -12.20 -26.28 -36.55
C ASN A 901 -11.49 -24.91 -36.66
N GLU A 902 -10.18 -24.89 -36.90
CA GLU A 902 -9.33 -23.70 -37.08
C GLU A 902 -9.52 -22.60 -36.01
N ASN A 903 -9.88 -22.97 -34.79
CA ASN A 903 -10.14 -22.04 -33.70
C ASN A 903 -8.87 -21.80 -32.86
N ARG A 904 -8.26 -20.62 -33.00
CA ARG A 904 -7.02 -20.26 -32.29
C ARG A 904 -7.17 -20.22 -30.77
N ALA A 905 -8.33 -19.87 -30.24
CA ALA A 905 -8.57 -19.90 -28.79
C ALA A 905 -8.64 -21.36 -28.30
N MET A 906 -9.22 -22.26 -29.08
CA MET A 906 -9.22 -23.70 -28.82
C MET A 906 -7.81 -24.32 -28.94
N ASP A 907 -6.98 -23.81 -29.85
CA ASP A 907 -5.57 -24.23 -29.95
C ASP A 907 -4.82 -23.95 -28.64
N VAL A 908 -5.02 -22.76 -28.05
CA VAL A 908 -4.43 -22.41 -26.76
C VAL A 908 -5.01 -23.29 -25.65
N MET A 909 -6.35 -23.36 -25.54
CA MET A 909 -7.03 -24.16 -24.51
C MET A 909 -6.58 -25.63 -24.52
N GLY A 910 -6.59 -26.28 -25.68
CA GLY A 910 -6.20 -27.69 -25.79
C GLY A 910 -4.75 -27.95 -25.39
N ASN A 911 -3.86 -26.99 -25.65
CA ASN A 911 -2.48 -27.06 -25.20
C ASN A 911 -2.32 -26.78 -23.71
N LEU A 912 -3.07 -25.86 -23.12
CA LEU A 912 -3.07 -25.66 -21.67
C LEU A 912 -3.58 -26.88 -20.90
N LEU A 913 -4.55 -27.62 -21.45
CA LEU A 913 -5.12 -28.81 -20.82
C LEU A 913 -4.25 -30.07 -20.94
N GLY A 914 -3.33 -30.15 -21.91
CA GLY A 914 -2.49 -31.34 -22.08
C GLY A 914 -1.84 -31.52 -23.45
N GLY A 915 -2.20 -30.75 -24.49
CA GLY A 915 -1.54 -30.79 -25.80
C GLY A 915 -1.55 -32.19 -26.41
N LYS A 916 -0.37 -32.81 -26.57
CA LYS A 916 -0.19 -34.20 -27.06
C LYS A 916 -0.28 -35.27 -25.98
N ASP A 917 -0.36 -34.88 -24.71
CA ASP A 917 -0.44 -35.79 -23.57
C ASP A 917 -1.91 -36.18 -23.30
N VAL A 918 -2.30 -37.32 -23.86
CA VAL A 918 -3.67 -37.85 -23.76
C VAL A 918 -4.07 -38.12 -22.31
N GLU A 919 -3.14 -38.51 -21.44
CA GLU A 919 -3.42 -38.78 -20.02
C GLU A 919 -3.82 -37.50 -19.29
N ARG A 920 -3.13 -36.38 -19.56
CA ARG A 920 -3.50 -35.07 -19.00
C ARG A 920 -4.86 -34.59 -19.50
N LEU A 921 -5.13 -34.75 -20.79
CA LEU A 921 -6.44 -34.41 -21.38
C LEU A 921 -7.57 -35.27 -20.77
N GLU A 922 -7.30 -36.54 -20.45
CA GLU A 922 -8.23 -37.40 -19.72
C GLU A 922 -8.46 -36.92 -18.29
N MET A 923 -7.39 -36.56 -17.58
CA MET A 923 -7.49 -36.03 -16.21
C MET A 923 -8.34 -34.77 -16.15
N ALA A 924 -8.19 -33.86 -17.11
CA ALA A 924 -8.96 -32.61 -17.18
C ALA A 924 -10.47 -32.79 -17.39
N THR A 925 -10.92 -33.99 -17.82
CA THR A 925 -12.35 -34.29 -18.06
C THR A 925 -12.89 -35.43 -17.18
N ASP A 926 -12.08 -35.97 -16.26
CA ASP A 926 -12.46 -37.06 -15.36
C ASP A 926 -13.37 -36.55 -14.22
N GLN A 927 -14.68 -36.78 -14.38
CA GLN A 927 -15.70 -36.37 -13.40
C GLN A 927 -15.46 -36.94 -12.00
N LYS A 928 -14.86 -38.13 -11.85
CA LYS A 928 -14.59 -38.70 -10.52
C LYS A 928 -13.49 -37.92 -9.81
N ARG A 929 -12.43 -37.53 -10.54
CA ARG A 929 -11.36 -36.69 -10.00
C ARG A 929 -11.88 -35.29 -9.67
N LEU A 930 -12.61 -34.69 -10.60
CA LEU A 930 -13.20 -33.35 -10.42
C LEU A 930 -14.23 -33.30 -9.28
N SER A 931 -14.87 -34.42 -8.94
CA SER A 931 -15.80 -34.52 -7.81
C SER A 931 -15.14 -34.75 -6.44
N ASN A 932 -13.90 -35.24 -6.40
CA ASN A 932 -13.20 -35.64 -5.17
C ASN A 932 -12.28 -34.55 -4.57
N ALA A 933 -12.35 -33.31 -5.08
CA ALA A 933 -11.48 -32.20 -4.68
C ALA A 933 -11.44 -31.92 -3.15
N HIS A 934 -12.42 -32.39 -2.37
CA HIS A 934 -12.51 -32.20 -0.92
C HIS A 934 -11.81 -33.29 -0.06
N LYS A 935 -11.28 -34.37 -0.66
CA LYS A 935 -10.60 -35.45 0.07
C LYS A 935 -9.12 -35.54 -0.32
N SER A 936 -8.31 -34.78 0.42
CA SER A 936 -6.85 -34.93 0.58
C SER A 936 -5.88 -34.65 -0.58
N TRP A 937 -6.32 -34.17 -1.75
CA TRP A 937 -5.39 -33.58 -2.74
C TRP A 937 -6.17 -32.75 -3.80
N PRO A 938 -5.91 -31.44 -3.99
CA PRO A 938 -6.79 -30.64 -4.83
C PRO A 938 -6.34 -30.77 -6.29
N PHE A 939 -6.98 -31.67 -7.05
CA PHE A 939 -7.01 -31.58 -8.50
C PHE A 939 -8.18 -30.65 -8.87
N HIS A 940 -7.89 -29.39 -9.18
CA HIS A 940 -8.90 -28.36 -9.41
C HIS A 940 -8.70 -27.68 -10.76
N VAL A 941 -9.60 -27.97 -11.71
CA VAL A 941 -9.72 -27.22 -12.97
C VAL A 941 -10.91 -26.27 -12.82
N ASP A 942 -10.66 -24.98 -13.04
CA ASP A 942 -11.68 -23.94 -13.00
C ASP A 942 -12.35 -23.74 -14.38
N ASP A 943 -13.46 -23.01 -14.39
CA ASP A 943 -14.05 -22.49 -15.62
C ASP A 943 -12.99 -21.62 -16.33
N THR A 944 -12.78 -21.81 -17.64
CA THR A 944 -11.70 -21.08 -18.34
C THR A 944 -12.19 -20.54 -19.66
N THR A 945 -12.06 -19.24 -19.87
CA THR A 945 -12.51 -18.56 -21.08
C THR A 945 -11.37 -17.80 -21.74
N ILE A 946 -11.28 -17.91 -23.08
CA ILE A 946 -10.25 -17.27 -23.89
C ILE A 946 -10.91 -16.63 -25.11
N ILE A 947 -10.54 -15.39 -25.42
CA ILE A 947 -10.80 -14.70 -26.69
C ILE A 947 -9.45 -14.44 -27.35
N VAL A 948 -9.35 -14.69 -28.65
CA VAL A 948 -8.19 -14.36 -29.47
C VAL A 948 -8.68 -13.62 -30.71
N TRP A 949 -8.14 -12.44 -30.94
CA TRP A 949 -8.34 -11.66 -32.14
C TRP A 949 -7.02 -11.45 -32.85
N THR A 950 -6.94 -11.85 -34.11
CA THR A 950 -5.79 -11.53 -34.97
C THR A 950 -6.03 -10.17 -35.61
N LEU A 951 -5.12 -9.23 -35.37
CA LEU A 951 -5.15 -7.90 -35.98
C LEU A 951 -4.67 -8.07 -37.43
N ASP A 952 -5.60 -8.29 -38.35
CA ASP A 952 -5.30 -8.31 -39.79
C ASP A 952 -6.45 -7.63 -40.56
N VAL A 953 -6.08 -7.07 -41.71
CA VAL A 953 -6.77 -6.04 -42.50
C VAL A 953 -8.09 -6.51 -43.13
#